data_AF-A0A373W1R6-F1
#
_entry.id   AF-A0A373W1R6-F1
#
_cell.length_a   1.000
_cell.length_b   1.000
_cell.length_c   1.000
_cell.angle_alpha   90.00
_cell.angle_beta   90.00
_cell.angle_gamma   90.00
#
_symmetry.space_group_name_H-M   'P 1'
#
loop_
_entity.id
_entity.type
_entity.pdbx_description
1 polymer ?
#
loop_
_entity_poly.entity_id
_entity_poly.type
_entity_poly.pdbx_seq_one_letter_code
_entity_poly.pdbx_strand_id
1 'polypeptide(L)'
;MKGQTRKFAAVILSLAMALTLMPLTDVNAAPKTKLNKKFATIYVGGTIKLKVTNNKVKVKWITSNKKVAVVKKGKVTGKKAGKAVITAKVRKKAYKCKITVKAKTSNNMPSEAEVTTKKQDSNVKPKETTTVKQAEQITTKHVEETTKIQTEQPTTKPAEETTKIQTEQPTTKPAEETTANNKKDEVVGSWTISNTSGGCIIKKYYGSEAEVIIPDNINGKTVVEIGDNAFRNNNEIRRVVIPNSVASIGVSAFYDCNFLNSVSLPENLVSIKERAFASCNSLEDITIPDSVTVIGNEAFEYCTSLKTMLLPDSVTEICNGAFSECSDLASITIPESVVTIGDEAFESCSSLTNITLPSSITKINANTFSYSGLESIKIPDSVTEICNGAFLGCDDLLSITIPDSVTNIGEEAFRGCSHLKRIALPNNLAKIDNGTFYHCNNLTTIVIPNTVTSIGNEAFYYCYYLETINIPNSVISIGDEAFNSCSGLKNIEIPGSVTSIGKNAFESCNLKKITIPDSVTSLGDEPFKNCYYLETIELSDNLTTIDNLNLKAISYLKSIKLPSKITSIGDNAFNGCSILESITIPDGVITIGENAFSDCKKLTDIIIPNNVTSIGSFAFFGCSNLENITIPESVTKIGSMPFNNCEKLQAIKGTKGSYIENWANSNGYTFIEQ
;
A
#
# COMPACT_ATOMS: atom_id res chain seq x y z
N MET A 1 25.76 -37.95 5.28
CA MET A 1 25.48 -36.57 5.75
C MET A 1 26.36 -35.45 5.16
N LYS A 2 27.42 -35.69 4.34
CA LYS A 2 28.22 -34.59 3.73
C LYS A 2 27.90 -34.25 2.26
N GLY A 3 26.96 -34.96 1.62
CA GLY A 3 26.66 -34.83 0.18
C GLY A 3 25.41 -34.01 -0.18
N GLN A 4 24.44 -33.84 0.74
CA GLN A 4 23.20 -33.11 0.48
C GLN A 4 23.29 -31.61 0.79
N THR A 5 24.12 -31.20 1.75
CA THR A 5 24.38 -29.80 2.09
C THR A 5 25.11 -29.02 0.97
N ARG A 6 25.90 -29.71 0.13
CA ARG A 6 26.54 -29.07 -1.04
C ARG A 6 25.58 -28.77 -2.19
N LYS A 7 24.49 -29.54 -2.36
CA LYS A 7 23.47 -29.25 -3.37
C LYS A 7 22.54 -28.11 -2.95
N PHE A 8 22.23 -27.98 -1.65
CA PHE A 8 21.47 -26.84 -1.14
C PHE A 8 22.28 -25.53 -1.14
N ALA A 9 23.56 -25.58 -0.74
CA ALA A 9 24.45 -24.42 -0.84
C ALA A 9 24.70 -23.99 -2.30
N ALA A 10 24.73 -24.92 -3.26
CA ALA A 10 24.87 -24.60 -4.69
C ALA A 10 23.59 -23.97 -5.28
N VAL A 11 22.40 -24.34 -4.80
CA VAL A 11 21.13 -23.69 -5.19
C VAL A 11 21.05 -22.28 -4.60
N ILE A 12 21.42 -22.09 -3.33
CA ILE A 12 21.48 -20.78 -2.67
C ILE A 12 22.54 -19.87 -3.31
N LEU A 13 23.72 -20.40 -3.68
CA LEU A 13 24.77 -19.64 -4.34
C LEU A 13 24.46 -19.35 -5.82
N SER A 14 23.72 -20.23 -6.51
CA SER A 14 23.26 -19.99 -7.89
C SER A 14 22.12 -18.98 -7.99
N LEU A 15 21.27 -18.85 -6.95
CA LEU A 15 20.30 -17.75 -6.85
C LEU A 15 20.96 -16.43 -6.41
N ALA A 16 21.93 -16.48 -5.50
CA ALA A 16 22.67 -15.28 -5.08
C ALA A 16 23.57 -14.70 -6.20
N MET A 17 24.11 -15.54 -7.10
CA MET A 17 24.83 -15.08 -8.30
C MET A 17 23.92 -14.65 -9.46
N ALA A 18 22.63 -15.00 -9.43
CA ALA A 18 21.64 -14.51 -10.39
C ALA A 18 21.07 -13.13 -10.02
N LEU A 19 21.45 -12.57 -8.86
CA LEU A 19 20.92 -11.33 -8.31
C LEU A 19 22.02 -10.26 -8.08
N THR A 20 22.93 -10.08 -9.02
CA THR A 20 23.59 -8.76 -9.13
C THR A 20 22.59 -7.79 -9.76
N LEU A 21 22.07 -6.87 -8.94
CA LEU A 21 21.26 -5.69 -9.31
C LEU A 21 21.46 -5.26 -10.77
N MET A 22 20.54 -5.67 -11.65
CA MET A 22 20.29 -4.98 -12.90
C MET A 22 19.14 -4.00 -12.65
N PRO A 23 19.29 -2.70 -12.96
CA PRO A 23 18.16 -1.78 -12.92
C PRO A 23 17.11 -2.28 -13.91
N LEU A 24 15.86 -2.40 -13.44
CA LEU A 24 14.69 -2.84 -14.19
C LEU A 24 14.57 -2.06 -15.50
N THR A 25 15.03 -2.67 -16.59
CA THR A 25 14.63 -2.34 -17.94
C THR A 25 14.17 -3.62 -18.62
N ASP A 26 12.86 -3.86 -18.52
CA ASP A 26 12.01 -4.55 -19.50
C ASP A 26 12.71 -5.64 -20.36
N VAL A 27 12.72 -6.89 -19.87
CA VAL A 27 13.29 -8.03 -20.59
C VAL A 27 12.17 -8.89 -21.19
N ASN A 28 11.60 -8.43 -22.31
CA ASN A 28 11.61 -9.20 -23.58
C ASN A 28 10.89 -8.49 -24.74
N ALA A 29 11.23 -7.22 -24.98
CA ALA A 29 11.07 -6.63 -26.30
C ALA A 29 12.34 -5.86 -26.66
N ALA A 30 13.00 -6.23 -27.76
CA ALA A 30 14.13 -5.49 -28.29
C ALA A 30 13.83 -3.97 -28.28
N PRO A 31 14.75 -3.11 -27.80
CA PRO A 31 14.45 -1.71 -27.52
C PRO A 31 13.80 -1.03 -28.73
N LYS A 32 12.49 -0.75 -28.62
CA LYS A 32 11.74 -0.15 -29.74
C LYS A 32 12.33 1.22 -30.03
N THR A 33 12.80 1.42 -31.26
CA THR A 33 13.24 2.73 -31.77
C THR A 33 12.12 3.75 -31.53
N LYS A 34 12.41 4.81 -30.76
CA LYS A 34 11.43 5.86 -30.37
C LYS A 34 12.02 7.26 -30.51
N LEU A 35 11.17 8.28 -30.63
CA LEU A 35 11.56 9.69 -30.62
C LEU A 35 11.52 10.20 -29.18
N ASN A 36 12.53 10.97 -28.77
CA ASN A 36 12.64 11.47 -27.38
C ASN A 36 11.52 12.42 -26.94
N LYS A 37 10.75 13.01 -27.87
CA LYS A 37 9.62 13.90 -27.58
C LYS A 37 8.50 13.70 -28.60
N LYS A 38 7.25 13.56 -28.12
CA LYS A 38 6.03 13.53 -28.97
C LYS A 38 5.46 14.94 -29.21
N PHE A 39 5.73 15.89 -28.32
CA PHE A 39 5.30 17.29 -28.39
C PHE A 39 6.43 18.20 -27.91
N ALA A 40 6.50 19.43 -28.42
CA ALA A 40 7.36 20.47 -27.86
C ALA A 40 6.85 21.88 -28.20
N THR A 41 7.05 22.80 -27.26
CA THR A 41 6.80 24.23 -27.45
C THR A 41 8.13 24.97 -27.47
N ILE A 42 8.33 25.84 -28.46
CA ILE A 42 9.49 26.73 -28.58
C ILE A 42 9.02 28.13 -28.95
N TYR A 43 9.81 29.17 -28.70
CA TYR A 43 9.54 30.52 -29.19
C TYR A 43 10.12 30.75 -30.58
N VAL A 44 9.66 31.78 -31.31
CA VAL A 44 10.30 32.23 -32.55
C VAL A 44 11.79 32.52 -32.29
N GLY A 45 12.67 31.90 -33.08
CA GLY A 45 14.13 31.93 -32.89
C GLY A 45 14.67 30.84 -31.94
N GLY A 46 13.83 30.26 -31.08
CA GLY A 46 14.20 29.16 -30.18
C GLY A 46 14.50 27.85 -30.91
N THR A 47 15.29 26.99 -30.26
CA THR A 47 15.66 25.68 -30.84
C THR A 47 15.49 24.53 -29.85
N ILE A 48 15.17 23.34 -30.37
CA ILE A 48 15.10 22.10 -29.59
C ILE A 48 15.75 20.95 -30.36
N LYS A 49 16.38 20.00 -29.66
CA LYS A 49 17.03 18.84 -30.28
C LYS A 49 16.17 17.59 -30.11
N LEU A 50 15.67 17.07 -31.22
CA LEU A 50 15.03 15.76 -31.30
C LEU A 50 16.07 14.68 -31.56
N LYS A 51 15.95 13.56 -30.85
CA LYS A 51 16.82 12.38 -30.97
C LYS A 51 15.94 11.14 -31.12
N VAL A 52 16.30 10.27 -32.06
CA VAL A 52 15.72 8.92 -32.16
C VAL A 52 16.61 7.99 -31.34
N THR A 53 16.08 7.43 -30.26
CA THR A 53 16.82 6.50 -29.38
C THR A 53 16.85 5.10 -29.98
N ASN A 54 17.87 4.32 -29.62
CA ASN A 54 18.04 2.92 -30.05
C ASN A 54 18.00 2.76 -31.58
N ASN A 55 18.71 3.65 -32.28
CA ASN A 55 18.81 3.66 -33.74
C ASN A 55 20.26 3.83 -34.19
N LYS A 56 20.78 2.84 -34.93
CA LYS A 56 22.12 2.85 -35.55
C LYS A 56 22.09 3.30 -37.02
N VAL A 57 20.90 3.65 -37.56
CA VAL A 57 20.69 4.00 -38.98
C VAL A 57 20.51 5.51 -39.16
N LYS A 58 20.94 6.05 -40.30
CA LYS A 58 20.76 7.48 -40.63
C LYS A 58 19.28 7.88 -40.63
N VAL A 59 18.94 8.94 -39.89
CA VAL A 59 17.57 9.49 -39.79
C VAL A 59 17.34 10.58 -40.83
N LYS A 60 16.26 10.49 -41.62
CA LYS A 60 15.81 11.57 -42.51
C LYS A 60 14.77 12.43 -41.78
N TRP A 61 15.02 13.72 -41.67
CA TRP A 61 14.14 14.67 -40.97
C TRP A 61 13.30 15.49 -41.96
N ILE A 62 12.01 15.63 -41.68
CA ILE A 62 11.05 16.35 -42.51
C ILE A 62 10.20 17.24 -41.61
N THR A 63 9.83 18.43 -42.08
CA THR A 63 8.86 19.32 -41.43
C THR A 63 7.59 19.41 -42.28
N SER A 64 6.41 19.39 -41.66
CA SER A 64 5.15 19.63 -42.37
C SER A 64 4.94 21.09 -42.76
N ASN A 65 5.62 22.03 -42.08
CA ASN A 65 5.50 23.46 -42.37
C ASN A 65 6.84 24.17 -42.16
N LYS A 66 7.61 24.32 -43.24
CA LYS A 66 8.92 24.99 -43.25
C LYS A 66 8.88 26.48 -42.88
N LYS A 67 7.71 27.14 -42.99
CA LYS A 67 7.53 28.54 -42.58
C LYS A 67 7.42 28.66 -41.05
N VAL A 68 6.91 27.63 -40.38
CA VAL A 68 6.74 27.60 -38.91
C VAL A 68 7.98 27.03 -38.22
N ALA A 69 8.48 25.88 -38.65
CA ALA A 69 9.66 25.25 -38.05
C ALA A 69 10.50 24.50 -39.09
N VAL A 70 11.83 24.64 -39.00
CA VAL A 70 12.80 23.93 -39.84
C VAL A 70 13.59 22.91 -39.00
N VAL A 71 14.05 21.83 -39.62
CA VAL A 71 14.81 20.77 -38.93
C VAL A 71 16.07 20.38 -39.73
N LYS A 72 17.22 20.32 -39.05
CA LYS A 72 18.49 19.84 -39.62
C LYS A 72 19.19 18.93 -38.60
N LYS A 73 19.43 17.66 -38.98
CA LYS A 73 20.04 16.64 -38.10
C LYS A 73 19.39 16.57 -36.70
N GLY A 74 18.05 16.69 -36.63
CA GLY A 74 17.28 16.65 -35.38
C GLY A 74 17.22 17.97 -34.60
N LYS A 75 18.03 19.00 -34.94
CA LYS A 75 17.85 20.35 -34.39
C LYS A 75 16.68 21.03 -35.10
N VAL A 76 15.64 21.35 -34.34
CA VAL A 76 14.45 22.06 -34.80
C VAL A 76 14.57 23.53 -34.40
N THR A 77 14.27 24.45 -35.31
CA THR A 77 14.30 25.90 -35.08
C THR A 77 12.95 26.52 -35.44
N GLY A 78 12.36 27.27 -34.50
CA GLY A 78 11.12 28.01 -34.72
C GLY A 78 11.36 29.24 -35.58
N LYS A 79 10.56 29.40 -36.65
CA LYS A 79 10.68 30.49 -37.64
C LYS A 79 9.52 31.47 -37.59
N LYS A 80 8.31 31.00 -37.34
CA LYS A 80 7.10 31.82 -37.21
C LYS A 80 6.15 31.16 -36.22
N ALA A 81 5.39 31.95 -35.49
CA ALA A 81 4.36 31.43 -34.60
C ALA A 81 3.36 30.55 -35.37
N GLY A 82 2.97 29.41 -34.79
CA GLY A 82 2.10 28.42 -35.42
C GLY A 82 2.47 26.98 -35.08
N LYS A 83 1.80 26.01 -35.72
CA LYS A 83 2.01 24.58 -35.49
C LYS A 83 2.73 23.91 -36.67
N ALA A 84 3.66 23.02 -36.40
CA ALA A 84 4.35 22.18 -37.39
C ALA A 84 4.53 20.75 -36.85
N VAL A 85 4.69 19.76 -37.72
CA VAL A 85 5.01 18.39 -37.34
C VAL A 85 6.39 18.03 -37.88
N ILE A 86 7.31 17.68 -36.99
CA ILE A 86 8.63 17.18 -37.35
C ILE A 86 8.57 15.65 -37.41
N THR A 87 8.89 15.09 -38.57
CA THR A 87 8.89 13.64 -38.81
C THR A 87 10.33 13.14 -38.97
N ALA A 88 10.73 12.22 -38.10
CA ALA A 88 11.92 11.40 -38.26
C ALA A 88 11.55 10.11 -39.01
N LYS A 89 12.03 9.97 -40.25
CA LYS A 89 11.90 8.73 -41.03
C LYS A 89 13.12 7.84 -40.80
N VAL A 90 12.88 6.62 -40.33
CA VAL A 90 13.88 5.58 -40.13
C VAL A 90 13.41 4.32 -40.87
N ARG A 91 14.09 3.96 -41.96
CA ARG A 91 13.64 2.91 -42.90
C ARG A 91 12.18 3.16 -43.34
N LYS A 92 11.28 2.18 -43.17
CA LYS A 92 9.85 2.27 -43.52
C LYS A 92 8.98 2.90 -42.42
N LYS A 93 9.54 3.25 -41.25
CA LYS A 93 8.80 3.80 -40.10
C LYS A 93 8.99 5.31 -39.98
N ALA A 94 7.94 6.00 -39.50
CA ALA A 94 7.92 7.44 -39.31
C ALA A 94 7.52 7.79 -37.87
N TYR A 95 8.33 8.62 -37.21
CA TYR A 95 8.09 9.09 -35.85
C TYR A 95 7.83 10.59 -35.88
N LYS A 96 6.73 11.04 -35.28
CA LYS A 96 6.26 12.42 -35.38
C LYS A 96 6.35 13.14 -34.04
N CYS A 97 6.79 14.40 -34.07
CA CYS A 97 6.72 15.33 -32.95
C CYS A 97 5.89 16.55 -33.37
N LYS A 98 4.85 16.89 -32.61
CA LYS A 98 4.07 18.12 -32.82
C LYS A 98 4.81 19.30 -32.17
N ILE A 99 5.15 20.31 -32.97
CA ILE A 99 5.84 21.52 -32.54
C ILE A 99 4.86 22.67 -32.53
N THR A 100 4.77 23.36 -31.40
CA THR A 100 4.11 24.67 -31.28
C THR A 100 5.17 25.75 -31.18
N VAL A 101 5.17 26.70 -32.11
CA VAL A 101 6.04 27.88 -32.05
C VAL A 101 5.20 29.04 -31.53
N LYS A 102 5.57 29.63 -30.39
CA LYS A 102 4.93 30.83 -29.82
C LYS A 102 5.65 32.10 -30.27
N ALA A 103 4.92 33.20 -30.43
CA ALA A 103 5.52 34.51 -30.73
C ALA A 103 6.39 34.96 -29.53
N LYS A 104 7.49 35.68 -29.82
CA LYS A 104 8.29 36.33 -28.79
C LYS A 104 7.68 37.72 -28.57
N THR A 105 7.00 37.96 -27.45
CA THR A 105 6.56 39.31 -27.07
C THR A 105 7.79 40.10 -26.60
N SER A 106 7.87 41.38 -26.98
CA SER A 106 8.96 42.27 -26.60
C SER A 106 8.87 42.58 -25.12
N ASN A 107 9.41 41.72 -24.26
CA ASN A 107 9.85 42.03 -22.90
C ASN A 107 10.74 40.95 -22.29
N ASN A 108 11.50 40.21 -23.11
CA ASN A 108 12.57 39.34 -22.61
C ASN A 108 13.72 39.24 -23.64
N MET A 109 14.69 40.14 -23.51
CA MET A 109 16.04 39.99 -24.06
C MET A 109 16.84 39.03 -23.15
N PRO A 110 17.36 37.90 -23.65
CA PRO A 110 18.58 37.34 -23.09
C PRO A 110 19.78 38.04 -23.74
N SER A 111 20.64 38.66 -22.94
CA SER A 111 21.92 39.19 -23.39
C SER A 111 22.84 38.04 -23.81
N GLU A 112 23.41 38.16 -25.01
CA GLU A 112 24.54 37.36 -25.47
C GLU A 112 25.84 37.95 -24.91
N ALA A 113 26.54 37.17 -24.10
CA ALA A 113 27.99 37.21 -23.99
C ALA A 113 28.49 35.77 -23.81
N GLU A 114 28.56 35.04 -24.93
CA GLU A 114 29.52 33.94 -25.06
C GLU A 114 30.80 34.52 -25.65
N VAL A 115 31.94 34.33 -24.99
CA VAL A 115 33.21 34.12 -25.70
C VAL A 115 33.84 32.82 -25.20
N THR A 116 33.76 31.86 -26.12
CA THR A 116 34.54 30.62 -26.29
C THR A 116 36.02 30.76 -25.95
N THR A 117 36.68 29.74 -25.40
CA THR A 117 37.42 28.65 -26.10
C THR A 117 38.24 27.93 -24.99
N LYS A 118 38.78 26.71 -25.04
CA LYS A 118 38.84 25.55 -25.94
C LYS A 118 39.38 24.38 -25.08
N LYS A 119 39.22 23.14 -25.56
CA LYS A 119 39.76 21.88 -25.01
C LYS A 119 41.28 21.90 -24.79
N GLN A 120 41.77 21.15 -23.81
CA GLN A 120 42.85 20.17 -24.05
C GLN A 120 42.82 19.00 -23.04
N ASP A 121 43.05 17.81 -23.58
CA ASP A 121 43.27 16.54 -22.88
C ASP A 121 44.54 16.58 -22.01
N SER A 122 44.53 15.86 -20.88
CA SER A 122 45.59 14.89 -20.55
C SER A 122 45.28 14.12 -19.26
N ASN A 123 45.33 12.79 -19.39
CA ASN A 123 45.70 11.84 -18.34
C ASN A 123 46.83 12.35 -17.44
N VAL A 124 46.79 12.01 -16.15
CA VAL A 124 47.85 11.31 -15.37
C VAL A 124 47.47 11.36 -13.87
N LYS A 125 47.27 10.18 -13.28
CA LYS A 125 47.57 9.85 -11.86
C LYS A 125 48.93 9.10 -11.90
N PRO A 126 49.65 8.83 -10.79
CA PRO A 126 49.57 9.35 -9.41
C PRO A 126 50.96 9.72 -8.83
N LYS A 127 51.05 10.30 -7.62
CA LYS A 127 52.08 9.88 -6.64
C LYS A 127 51.82 10.38 -5.21
N GLU A 128 52.11 9.46 -4.31
CA GLU A 128 52.20 9.53 -2.84
C GLU A 128 53.14 10.66 -2.37
N THR A 129 52.97 11.20 -1.15
CA THR A 129 53.79 10.83 0.02
C THR A 129 53.32 11.50 1.35
N THR A 130 53.29 10.67 2.40
CA THR A 130 53.62 10.89 3.84
C THR A 130 52.97 11.97 4.73
N THR A 131 52.11 11.49 5.64
CA THR A 131 52.21 11.47 7.13
C THR A 131 52.97 12.58 7.87
N VAL A 132 52.30 13.25 8.84
CA VAL A 132 52.75 13.46 10.25
C VAL A 132 51.52 13.57 11.19
N LYS A 133 51.65 12.98 12.39
CA LYS A 133 50.73 12.93 13.54
C LYS A 133 50.93 14.11 14.51
N GLN A 134 49.87 14.53 15.21
CA GLN A 134 49.77 14.87 16.67
C GLN A 134 48.33 15.42 16.88
N ALA A 135 47.43 14.94 17.75
CA ALA A 135 47.45 14.49 19.16
C ALA A 135 47.59 15.62 20.19
N GLU A 136 46.47 15.99 20.82
CA GLU A 136 46.22 16.46 22.22
C GLU A 136 44.74 16.89 22.27
N GLN A 137 43.78 16.29 22.99
CA GLN A 137 43.59 16.00 24.42
C GLN A 137 43.66 17.21 25.35
N ILE A 138 42.48 17.76 25.73
CA ILE A 138 42.21 18.40 27.04
C ILE A 138 40.76 18.08 27.48
N THR A 139 40.66 17.19 28.47
CA THR A 139 39.64 17.02 29.54
C THR A 139 39.70 18.20 30.52
N THR A 140 38.75 18.60 31.40
CA THR A 140 37.55 18.04 32.05
C THR A 140 36.94 19.15 32.93
N LYS A 141 35.64 19.06 33.28
CA LYS A 141 35.02 19.07 34.64
C LYS A 141 33.52 19.44 34.53
N HIS A 142 32.60 18.50 34.79
CA HIS A 142 32.01 18.08 36.08
C HIS A 142 31.12 19.14 36.75
N VAL A 143 29.84 18.79 36.96
CA VAL A 143 29.21 18.58 38.28
C VAL A 143 27.99 17.65 38.10
N GLU A 144 27.93 16.63 38.96
CA GLU A 144 26.81 15.70 39.20
C GLU A 144 25.80 16.33 40.17
N GLU A 145 24.53 15.90 40.13
CA GLU A 145 23.88 15.45 41.37
C GLU A 145 22.71 14.50 41.06
N THR A 146 22.66 13.44 41.87
CA THR A 146 21.80 12.27 41.85
C THR A 146 20.72 12.34 42.93
N THR A 147 19.50 11.81 42.69
CA THR A 147 18.82 10.95 43.70
C THR A 147 17.64 10.10 43.17
N LYS A 148 17.85 8.78 43.21
CA LYS A 148 17.01 7.64 43.69
C LYS A 148 15.48 7.56 43.46
N ILE A 149 15.10 6.60 42.62
CA ILE A 149 14.30 5.36 42.85
C ILE A 149 13.33 5.32 44.05
N GLN A 150 12.04 5.03 43.79
CA GLN A 150 11.30 3.95 44.46
C GLN A 150 10.10 3.43 43.63
N THR A 151 9.96 2.12 43.70
CA THR A 151 8.98 1.18 43.12
C THR A 151 7.61 1.26 43.79
N GLU A 152 6.53 0.97 43.06
CA GLU A 152 5.53 -0.07 43.40
C GLU A 152 4.35 -0.12 42.40
N GLN A 153 4.01 -1.35 42.00
CA GLN A 153 2.71 -1.84 41.52
C GLN A 153 2.29 -2.95 42.53
N PRO A 154 1.05 -3.49 42.63
CA PRO A 154 0.02 -3.59 41.58
C PRO A 154 -1.48 -3.52 42.05
N THR A 155 -2.39 -3.84 41.11
CA THR A 155 -3.81 -4.30 41.25
C THR A 155 -4.86 -3.18 41.35
N THR A 156 -6.03 -3.17 40.71
CA THR A 156 -6.95 -4.17 40.12
C THR A 156 -7.84 -3.53 39.01
N LYS A 157 -8.33 -4.33 38.04
CA LYS A 157 -9.57 -4.09 37.22
C LYS A 157 -10.80 -4.50 38.08
N PRO A 158 -12.08 -4.11 37.82
CA PRO A 158 -12.73 -4.22 36.50
C PRO A 158 -13.82 -3.18 36.12
N ALA A 159 -14.28 -3.34 34.87
CA ALA A 159 -15.62 -3.11 34.33
C ALA A 159 -16.03 -1.72 33.79
N GLU A 160 -16.64 -1.83 32.61
CA GLU A 160 -17.18 -0.83 31.70
C GLU A 160 -18.49 -0.22 32.24
N GLU A 161 -18.73 1.06 31.94
CA GLU A 161 -19.99 1.46 31.31
C GLU A 161 -19.85 2.83 30.62
N THR A 162 -20.52 2.93 29.48
CA THR A 162 -20.54 3.99 28.48
C THR A 162 -21.04 5.34 29.00
N THR A 163 -20.41 6.47 28.64
CA THR A 163 -21.15 7.71 28.30
C THR A 163 -20.32 8.70 27.48
N LYS A 164 -21.00 9.34 26.51
CA LYS A 164 -20.57 10.46 25.66
C LYS A 164 -19.92 11.60 26.47
N ILE A 165 -18.83 12.18 25.96
CA ILE A 165 -18.30 13.47 26.45
C ILE A 165 -18.04 14.39 25.26
N GLN A 166 -18.85 15.45 25.20
CA GLN A 166 -18.50 16.75 24.62
C GLN A 166 -17.39 17.36 25.48
N THR A 167 -16.29 17.78 24.88
CA THR A 167 -15.23 18.51 25.59
C THR A 167 -15.45 20.02 25.49
N GLU A 168 -15.76 20.61 26.64
CA GLU A 168 -15.64 22.03 26.93
C GLU A 168 -14.17 22.48 26.98
N GLN A 169 -13.96 23.75 26.64
CA GLN A 169 -12.69 24.46 26.70
C GLN A 169 -12.21 24.72 28.15
N PRO A 170 -10.90 24.87 28.39
CA PRO A 170 -10.39 25.62 29.54
C PRO A 170 -9.90 27.01 29.14
N THR A 171 -10.45 28.02 29.82
CA THR A 171 -10.03 29.42 29.78
C THR A 171 -8.76 29.66 30.59
N THR A 172 -7.79 30.39 30.03
CA THR A 172 -6.96 31.34 30.78
C THR A 172 -6.68 32.58 29.93
N LYS A 173 -7.12 33.76 30.41
CA LYS A 173 -6.76 35.11 29.91
C LYS A 173 -5.31 35.41 30.38
N PRO A 174 -4.47 36.15 29.64
CA PRO A 174 -4.52 37.63 29.57
C PRO A 174 -4.20 38.13 28.12
N ALA A 175 -4.38 39.37 27.67
CA ALA A 175 -4.59 40.68 28.25
C ALA A 175 -5.43 41.50 27.27
N GLU A 176 -6.07 42.55 27.77
CA GLU A 176 -6.82 43.53 26.98
C GLU A 176 -5.89 44.34 26.08
N GLU A 177 -6.16 44.28 24.77
CA GLU A 177 -6.03 45.44 23.90
C GLU A 177 -7.36 45.64 23.17
N THR A 178 -7.88 46.84 23.35
CA THR A 178 -9.19 47.35 23.01
C THR A 178 -9.33 47.63 21.52
N THR A 179 -10.37 47.09 20.87
CA THR A 179 -11.44 47.84 20.17
C THR A 179 -12.29 46.84 19.36
N ALA A 180 -13.46 46.51 19.90
CA ALA A 180 -14.54 45.95 19.11
C ALA A 180 -15.02 47.02 18.12
N ASN A 181 -14.65 46.90 16.85
CA ASN A 181 -15.34 47.60 15.77
C ASN A 181 -16.41 46.67 15.21
N ASN A 182 -17.62 46.75 15.77
CA ASN A 182 -18.84 46.29 15.10
C ASN A 182 -19.04 47.11 13.81
N LYS A 183 -18.34 46.74 12.72
CA LYS A 183 -18.69 47.25 11.39
C LYS A 183 -19.83 46.40 10.87
N LYS A 184 -21.03 46.98 10.92
CA LYS A 184 -22.26 46.42 10.37
C LYS A 184 -22.04 46.06 8.90
N ASP A 185 -22.29 44.80 8.55
CA ASP A 185 -22.29 44.36 7.16
C ASP A 185 -23.28 45.22 6.36
N GLU A 186 -22.85 45.65 5.18
CA GLU A 186 -23.60 46.54 4.31
C GLU A 186 -24.07 45.76 3.06
N VAL A 187 -25.36 45.84 2.76
CA VAL A 187 -25.92 45.24 1.54
C VAL A 187 -25.93 46.30 0.44
N VAL A 188 -25.20 46.04 -0.64
CA VAL A 188 -25.02 46.94 -1.79
C VAL A 188 -25.32 46.14 -3.06
N GLY A 189 -26.52 46.32 -3.63
CA GLY A 189 -26.97 45.52 -4.76
C GLY A 189 -26.99 44.03 -4.43
N SER A 190 -26.33 43.21 -5.26
CA SER A 190 -26.22 41.76 -5.07
C SER A 190 -25.17 41.33 -4.04
N TRP A 191 -24.50 42.28 -3.36
CA TRP A 191 -23.36 42.03 -2.48
C TRP A 191 -23.70 42.36 -1.02
N THR A 192 -23.27 41.52 -0.08
CA THR A 192 -23.04 41.91 1.31
C THR A 192 -21.55 42.12 1.51
N ILE A 193 -21.15 43.28 2.02
CA ILE A 193 -19.75 43.63 2.27
C ILE A 193 -19.50 44.01 3.73
N SER A 194 -18.30 43.71 4.24
CA SER A 194 -17.78 44.29 5.48
C SER A 194 -16.68 45.29 5.14
N ASN A 195 -16.80 46.53 5.64
CA ASN A 195 -15.79 47.55 5.41
C ASN A 195 -14.55 47.32 6.29
N THR A 196 -13.34 47.46 5.76
CA THR A 196 -12.08 47.41 6.53
C THR A 196 -11.40 48.78 6.49
N SER A 197 -10.22 48.91 7.11
CA SER A 197 -9.39 50.12 6.95
C SER A 197 -8.74 50.19 5.56
N GLY A 198 -8.53 49.04 4.91
CA GLY A 198 -7.86 48.92 3.60
C GLY A 198 -8.78 48.74 2.40
N GLY A 199 -10.11 48.63 2.58
CA GLY A 199 -11.06 48.35 1.50
C GLY A 199 -12.36 47.77 2.03
N CYS A 200 -12.91 46.78 1.33
CA CYS A 200 -14.03 45.96 1.78
C CYS A 200 -13.83 44.46 1.45
N ILE A 201 -14.49 43.62 2.23
CA ILE A 201 -14.54 42.15 2.09
C ILE A 201 -15.92 41.77 1.59
N ILE A 202 -16.02 40.95 0.54
CA ILE A 202 -17.30 40.39 0.11
C ILE A 202 -17.68 39.25 1.05
N LYS A 203 -18.76 39.40 1.82
CA LYS A 203 -19.26 38.37 2.76
C LYS A 203 -20.31 37.46 2.15
N LYS A 204 -21.09 37.97 1.19
CA LYS A 204 -22.09 37.18 0.48
C LYS A 204 -22.39 37.77 -0.90
N TYR A 205 -22.63 36.90 -1.87
CA TYR A 205 -23.24 37.23 -3.16
C TYR A 205 -24.62 36.58 -3.27
N TYR A 206 -25.61 37.37 -3.68
CA TYR A 206 -27.01 36.95 -3.88
C TYR A 206 -27.45 36.99 -5.35
N GLY A 207 -26.55 37.32 -6.28
CA GLY A 207 -26.88 37.38 -7.69
C GLY A 207 -27.10 36.00 -8.32
N SER A 208 -27.79 36.00 -9.45
CA SER A 208 -28.13 34.83 -10.28
C SER A 208 -27.54 34.91 -11.69
N GLU A 209 -26.63 35.86 -11.92
CA GLU A 209 -25.94 36.05 -13.18
C GLU A 209 -24.98 34.88 -13.44
N ALA A 210 -25.06 34.30 -14.64
CA ALA A 210 -24.15 33.23 -15.04
C ALA A 210 -22.69 33.69 -15.14
N GLU A 211 -22.45 34.96 -15.46
CA GLU A 211 -21.12 35.57 -15.45
C GLU A 211 -21.07 36.70 -14.43
N VAL A 212 -20.15 36.58 -13.48
CA VAL A 212 -19.94 37.56 -12.41
C VAL A 212 -18.57 38.19 -12.58
N ILE A 213 -18.56 39.48 -12.91
CA ILE A 213 -17.35 40.30 -12.87
C ILE A 213 -17.37 41.05 -11.55
N ILE A 214 -16.52 40.64 -10.61
CA ILE A 214 -16.42 41.31 -9.31
C ILE A 214 -15.78 42.68 -9.56
N PRO A 215 -16.43 43.80 -9.15
CA PRO A 215 -15.89 45.13 -9.40
C PRO A 215 -14.69 45.41 -8.51
N ASP A 216 -13.74 46.23 -8.99
CA ASP A 216 -12.61 46.72 -8.18
C ASP A 216 -13.08 47.48 -6.93
N ASN A 217 -14.27 48.09 -6.98
CA ASN A 217 -14.84 48.88 -5.90
C ASN A 217 -16.33 48.58 -5.71
N ILE A 218 -16.76 48.41 -4.44
CA ILE A 218 -18.17 48.35 -4.04
C ILE A 218 -18.41 49.49 -3.04
N ASN A 219 -19.40 50.34 -3.31
CA ASN A 219 -19.73 51.52 -2.48
C ASN A 219 -18.52 52.44 -2.19
N GLY A 220 -17.67 52.67 -3.20
CA GLY A 220 -16.48 53.51 -3.09
C GLY A 220 -15.34 52.90 -2.25
N LYS A 221 -15.41 51.60 -1.93
CA LYS A 221 -14.36 50.86 -1.23
C LYS A 221 -13.78 49.79 -2.14
N THR A 222 -12.45 49.73 -2.22
CA THR A 222 -11.72 48.72 -2.98
C THR A 222 -12.04 47.31 -2.45
N VAL A 223 -12.39 46.38 -3.32
CA VAL A 223 -12.59 44.98 -2.93
C VAL A 223 -11.23 44.32 -2.73
N VAL A 224 -10.91 43.94 -1.49
CA VAL A 224 -9.59 43.40 -1.12
C VAL A 224 -9.60 41.92 -0.77
N GLU A 225 -10.78 41.35 -0.51
CA GLU A 225 -10.93 39.95 -0.11
C GLU A 225 -12.30 39.40 -0.51
N ILE A 226 -12.31 38.15 -0.96
CA ILE A 226 -13.54 37.33 -1.00
C ILE A 226 -13.61 36.60 0.33
N GLY A 227 -14.56 36.94 1.17
CA GLY A 227 -14.68 36.37 2.51
C GLY A 227 -15.20 34.93 2.49
N ASP A 228 -15.16 34.31 3.67
CA ASP A 228 -15.62 32.93 3.84
C ASP A 228 -17.07 32.76 3.39
N ASN A 229 -17.35 31.66 2.70
CA ASN A 229 -18.69 31.30 2.19
C ASN A 229 -19.36 32.32 1.25
N ALA A 230 -18.61 33.30 0.71
CA ALA A 230 -19.17 34.42 -0.04
C ALA A 230 -20.07 34.01 -1.22
N PHE A 231 -19.67 33.00 -1.98
CA PHE A 231 -20.39 32.42 -3.10
C PHE A 231 -20.93 31.02 -2.82
N ARG A 232 -20.78 30.50 -1.59
CA ARG A 232 -21.16 29.13 -1.24
C ARG A 232 -22.58 28.76 -1.69
N ASN A 233 -22.70 27.59 -2.30
CA ASN A 233 -23.91 26.98 -2.87
C ASN A 233 -24.53 27.80 -4.01
N ASN A 234 -23.78 28.67 -4.68
CA ASN A 234 -24.29 29.39 -5.83
C ASN A 234 -24.20 28.51 -7.09
N ASN A 235 -25.34 27.90 -7.42
CA ASN A 235 -25.50 27.02 -8.58
C ASN A 235 -26.06 27.76 -9.80
N GLU A 236 -25.88 29.08 -9.89
CA GLU A 236 -26.21 29.85 -11.10
C GLU A 236 -24.94 30.34 -11.80
N ILE A 237 -23.90 30.68 -11.02
CA ILE A 237 -22.64 31.16 -11.56
C ILE A 237 -21.93 30.08 -12.38
N ARG A 238 -21.46 30.50 -13.55
CA ARG A 238 -20.69 29.70 -14.50
C ARG A 238 -19.29 30.23 -14.68
N ARG A 239 -19.12 31.55 -14.58
CA ARG A 239 -17.84 32.23 -14.71
C ARG A 239 -17.70 33.35 -13.68
N VAL A 240 -16.54 33.43 -13.04
CA VAL A 240 -16.20 34.52 -12.11
C VAL A 240 -14.90 35.18 -12.54
N VAL A 241 -14.87 36.51 -12.60
CA VAL A 241 -13.65 37.30 -12.79
C VAL A 241 -13.37 38.07 -11.50
N ILE A 242 -12.26 37.74 -10.84
CA ILE A 242 -11.84 38.37 -9.59
C ILE A 242 -10.81 39.47 -9.90
N PRO A 243 -11.00 40.71 -9.40
CA PRO A 243 -10.11 41.82 -9.68
C PRO A 243 -8.76 41.69 -8.96
N ASN A 244 -7.70 42.24 -9.56
CA ASN A 244 -6.33 42.21 -9.02
C ASN A 244 -6.15 42.90 -7.66
N SER A 245 -7.15 43.66 -7.20
CA SER A 245 -7.19 44.24 -5.87
C SER A 245 -7.44 43.21 -4.76
N VAL A 246 -7.96 42.03 -5.11
CA VAL A 246 -8.22 40.94 -4.17
C VAL A 246 -6.92 40.19 -3.87
N ALA A 247 -6.56 40.14 -2.59
CA ALA A 247 -5.34 39.48 -2.12
C ALA A 247 -5.59 38.06 -1.55
N SER A 248 -6.84 37.75 -1.18
CA SER A 248 -7.21 36.49 -0.51
C SER A 248 -8.62 36.02 -0.91
N ILE A 249 -8.77 34.70 -0.98
CA ILE A 249 -10.04 33.98 -1.11
C ILE A 249 -10.26 33.18 0.18
N GLY A 250 -11.41 33.41 0.81
CA GLY A 250 -11.82 32.86 2.09
C GLY A 250 -12.09 31.36 2.08
N VAL A 251 -12.26 30.80 3.28
CA VAL A 251 -12.63 29.40 3.49
C VAL A 251 -14.00 29.15 2.85
N SER A 252 -14.10 28.07 2.07
CA SER A 252 -15.36 27.68 1.40
C SER A 252 -15.97 28.78 0.52
N ALA A 253 -15.18 29.74 0.04
CA ALA A 253 -15.68 30.92 -0.67
C ALA A 253 -16.57 30.55 -1.87
N PHE A 254 -16.18 29.56 -2.67
CA PHE A 254 -16.94 29.03 -3.81
C PHE A 254 -17.37 27.57 -3.59
N TYR A 255 -17.45 27.11 -2.34
CA TYR A 255 -17.88 25.75 -2.03
C TYR A 255 -19.25 25.43 -2.66
N ASP A 256 -19.38 24.26 -3.30
CA ASP A 256 -20.63 23.77 -3.90
C ASP A 256 -21.22 24.72 -4.96
N CYS A 257 -20.36 25.40 -5.73
CA CYS A 257 -20.74 26.13 -6.94
C CYS A 257 -20.69 25.21 -8.15
N ASN A 258 -21.63 24.27 -8.26
CA ASN A 258 -21.54 23.12 -9.16
C ASN A 258 -21.40 23.45 -10.64
N PHE A 259 -21.95 24.59 -11.09
CA PHE A 259 -21.91 25.01 -12.51
C PHE A 259 -20.76 25.96 -12.84
N LEU A 260 -19.96 26.35 -11.84
CA LEU A 260 -18.78 27.18 -12.03
C LEU A 260 -17.75 26.42 -12.85
N ASN A 261 -17.54 26.85 -14.09
CA ASN A 261 -16.62 26.21 -15.03
C ASN A 261 -15.36 27.04 -15.32
N SER A 262 -15.34 28.31 -14.94
CA SER A 262 -14.20 29.20 -15.18
C SER A 262 -14.04 30.25 -14.09
N VAL A 263 -12.83 30.38 -13.57
CA VAL A 263 -12.46 31.42 -12.61
C VAL A 263 -11.19 32.12 -13.10
N SER A 264 -11.23 33.46 -13.17
CA SER A 264 -10.04 34.28 -13.36
C SER A 264 -9.55 34.74 -11.99
N LEU A 265 -8.44 34.18 -11.52
CA LEU A 265 -7.80 34.53 -10.26
C LEU A 265 -6.95 35.81 -10.39
N PRO A 266 -6.78 36.60 -9.31
CA PRO A 266 -5.97 37.81 -9.34
C PRO A 266 -4.48 37.51 -9.24
N GLU A 267 -3.64 38.28 -9.92
CA GLU A 267 -2.17 38.06 -10.02
C GLU A 267 -1.42 38.17 -8.67
N ASN A 268 -2.04 38.80 -7.66
CA ASN A 268 -1.45 38.99 -6.33
C ASN A 268 -2.04 38.04 -5.27
N LEU A 269 -2.76 37.00 -5.68
CA LEU A 269 -3.37 36.04 -4.75
C LEU A 269 -2.30 35.26 -3.99
N VAL A 270 -2.26 35.36 -2.67
CA VAL A 270 -1.20 34.72 -1.87
C VAL A 270 -1.50 33.24 -1.58
N SER A 271 -2.78 32.90 -1.34
CA SER A 271 -3.18 31.55 -1.00
C SER A 271 -4.60 31.24 -1.44
N ILE A 272 -4.85 29.94 -1.65
CA ILE A 272 -6.19 29.39 -1.84
C ILE A 272 -6.51 28.63 -0.55
N LYS A 273 -7.44 29.18 0.25
CA LYS A 273 -7.77 28.63 1.57
C LYS A 273 -8.57 27.33 1.49
N GLU A 274 -8.80 26.74 2.65
CA GLU A 274 -9.56 25.51 2.83
C GLU A 274 -10.90 25.52 2.08
N ARG A 275 -11.19 24.45 1.32
CA ARG A 275 -12.43 24.24 0.58
C ARG A 275 -12.83 25.37 -0.38
N ALA A 276 -11.90 26.27 -0.73
CA ALA A 276 -12.23 27.49 -1.48
C ALA A 276 -12.99 27.24 -2.79
N PHE A 277 -12.67 26.14 -3.49
CA PHE A 277 -13.34 25.69 -4.72
C PHE A 277 -13.87 24.25 -4.62
N ALA A 278 -14.00 23.70 -3.41
CA ALA A 278 -14.52 22.33 -3.24
C ALA A 278 -15.94 22.19 -3.81
N SER A 279 -16.21 21.04 -4.42
CA SER A 279 -17.45 20.70 -5.11
C SER A 279 -17.82 21.66 -6.26
N CYS A 280 -16.84 22.35 -6.87
CA CYS A 280 -17.02 23.04 -8.14
C CYS A 280 -16.99 22.02 -9.30
N ASN A 281 -18.00 21.15 -9.36
CA ASN A 281 -18.03 19.96 -10.23
C ASN A 281 -17.82 20.26 -11.73
N SER A 282 -18.20 21.44 -12.22
CA SER A 282 -18.01 21.83 -13.63
C SER A 282 -16.69 22.54 -13.94
N LEU A 283 -15.80 22.73 -12.96
CA LEU A 283 -14.55 23.47 -13.14
C LEU A 283 -13.56 22.66 -13.99
N GLU A 284 -13.41 23.04 -15.27
CA GLU A 284 -12.57 22.29 -16.21
C GLU A 284 -11.09 22.69 -16.18
N ASP A 285 -10.81 23.97 -15.91
CA ASP A 285 -9.47 24.56 -15.89
C ASP A 285 -9.46 25.76 -14.93
N ILE A 286 -8.34 25.92 -14.22
CA ILE A 286 -8.04 27.08 -13.39
C ILE A 286 -6.54 27.36 -13.45
N THR A 287 -6.19 28.61 -13.74
CA THR A 287 -4.79 29.06 -13.72
C THR A 287 -4.47 29.61 -12.35
N ILE A 288 -3.55 28.95 -11.65
CA ILE A 288 -3.06 29.39 -10.34
C ILE A 288 -1.98 30.47 -10.53
N PRO A 289 -2.13 31.68 -9.96
CA PRO A 289 -1.13 32.76 -10.08
C PRO A 289 0.22 32.42 -9.44
N ASP A 290 1.31 32.97 -9.98
CA ASP A 290 2.69 32.78 -9.51
C ASP A 290 2.95 33.34 -8.09
N SER A 291 1.99 34.06 -7.50
CA SER A 291 2.05 34.53 -6.12
C SER A 291 1.54 33.50 -5.10
N VAL A 292 0.86 32.44 -5.55
CA VAL A 292 0.29 31.43 -4.64
C VAL A 292 1.37 30.52 -4.12
N THR A 293 1.49 30.41 -2.78
CA THR A 293 2.49 29.54 -2.14
C THR A 293 1.91 28.27 -1.53
N VAL A 294 0.61 28.25 -1.24
CA VAL A 294 -0.07 27.13 -0.56
C VAL A 294 -1.42 26.83 -1.25
N ILE A 295 -1.64 25.55 -1.53
CA ILE A 295 -2.96 25.01 -1.88
C ILE A 295 -3.58 24.40 -0.62
N GLY A 296 -4.60 25.06 -0.06
CA GLY A 296 -5.19 24.72 1.23
C GLY A 296 -5.94 23.39 1.26
N ASN A 297 -6.34 22.98 2.47
CA ASN A 297 -7.04 21.72 2.70
C ASN A 297 -8.30 21.63 1.82
N GLU A 298 -8.46 20.53 1.09
CA GLU A 298 -9.64 20.27 0.26
C GLU A 298 -9.96 21.40 -0.74
N ALA A 299 -8.97 22.23 -1.11
CA ALA A 299 -9.20 23.44 -1.89
C ALA A 299 -9.95 23.19 -3.21
N PHE A 300 -9.70 22.05 -3.85
CA PHE A 300 -10.34 21.59 -5.09
C PHE A 300 -11.00 20.22 -4.94
N GLU A 301 -11.33 19.78 -3.72
CA GLU A 301 -12.01 18.51 -3.48
C GLU A 301 -13.29 18.40 -4.34
N TYR A 302 -13.58 17.24 -4.93
CA TYR A 302 -14.73 17.04 -5.82
C TYR A 302 -14.80 18.01 -7.03
N CYS A 303 -13.68 18.56 -7.51
CA CYS A 303 -13.64 19.23 -8.81
C CYS A 303 -13.62 18.19 -9.95
N THR A 304 -14.72 17.45 -10.10
CA THR A 304 -14.79 16.22 -10.92
C THR A 304 -14.55 16.43 -12.42
N SER A 305 -14.70 17.65 -12.95
CA SER A 305 -14.40 17.97 -14.36
C SER A 305 -12.99 18.52 -14.60
N LEU A 306 -12.16 18.69 -13.56
CA LEU A 306 -10.84 19.28 -13.67
C LEU A 306 -9.88 18.31 -14.36
N LYS A 307 -9.47 18.60 -15.60
CA LYS A 307 -8.72 17.64 -16.44
C LYS A 307 -7.21 17.69 -16.25
N THR A 308 -6.67 18.89 -16.07
CA THR A 308 -5.23 19.10 -15.96
C THR A 308 -4.92 20.25 -15.03
N MET A 309 -3.78 20.18 -14.35
CA MET A 309 -3.30 21.27 -13.51
C MET A 309 -1.79 21.52 -13.65
N LEU A 310 -1.43 22.80 -13.67
CA LEU A 310 -0.05 23.27 -13.59
C LEU A 310 0.06 24.15 -12.34
N LEU A 311 0.77 23.67 -11.33
CA LEU A 311 1.09 24.46 -10.16
C LEU A 311 2.32 25.35 -10.44
N PRO A 312 2.31 26.64 -10.06
CA PRO A 312 3.43 27.54 -10.28
C PRO A 312 4.60 27.21 -9.34
N ASP A 313 5.82 27.57 -9.75
CA ASP A 313 7.08 27.29 -9.01
C ASP A 313 7.14 27.94 -7.61
N SER A 314 6.17 28.80 -7.27
CA SER A 314 5.99 29.41 -5.95
C SER A 314 5.33 28.49 -4.93
N VAL A 315 4.62 27.44 -5.36
CA VAL A 315 3.89 26.55 -4.45
C VAL A 315 4.90 25.71 -3.66
N THR A 316 4.82 25.79 -2.34
CA THR A 316 5.66 25.02 -1.41
C THR A 316 4.90 23.90 -0.72
N GLU A 317 3.57 23.96 -0.70
CA GLU A 317 2.73 23.04 0.05
C GLU A 317 1.41 22.75 -0.68
N ILE A 318 1.08 21.46 -0.74
CA ILE A 318 -0.24 20.94 -1.12
C ILE A 318 -0.81 20.29 0.14
N CYS A 319 -1.84 20.89 0.73
CA CYS A 319 -2.41 20.42 1.99
C CYS A 319 -3.35 19.21 1.79
N ASN A 320 -3.94 18.73 2.89
CA ASN A 320 -4.73 17.50 2.91
C ASN A 320 -5.96 17.59 1.98
N GLY A 321 -6.25 16.51 1.25
CA GLY A 321 -7.41 16.41 0.36
C GLY A 321 -7.47 17.45 -0.77
N ALA A 322 -6.40 18.22 -1.02
CA ALA A 322 -6.42 19.39 -1.90
C ALA A 322 -7.01 19.11 -3.29
N PHE A 323 -6.78 17.93 -3.85
CA PHE A 323 -7.34 17.45 -5.12
C PHE A 323 -8.08 16.11 -4.97
N SER A 324 -8.55 15.76 -3.77
CA SER A 324 -9.31 14.53 -3.56
C SER A 324 -10.58 14.54 -4.44
N GLU A 325 -10.96 13.38 -4.97
CA GLU A 325 -12.15 13.19 -5.80
C GLU A 325 -12.16 14.03 -7.10
N CYS A 326 -11.00 14.52 -7.55
CA CYS A 326 -10.82 15.10 -8.89
C CYS A 326 -10.73 13.97 -9.94
N SER A 327 -11.82 13.25 -10.16
CA SER A 327 -11.85 12.00 -10.93
C SER A 327 -11.43 12.13 -12.40
N ASP A 328 -11.66 13.27 -13.07
CA ASP A 328 -11.17 13.53 -14.44
C ASP A 328 -9.73 14.07 -14.50
N LEU A 329 -9.04 14.28 -13.37
CA LEU A 329 -7.68 14.84 -13.34
C LEU A 329 -6.66 13.87 -13.93
N ALA A 330 -6.39 14.02 -15.22
CA ALA A 330 -5.52 13.13 -15.98
C ALA A 330 -4.02 13.45 -15.81
N SER A 331 -3.68 14.68 -15.44
CA SER A 331 -2.28 15.07 -15.18
C SER A 331 -2.17 16.33 -14.33
N ILE A 332 -1.23 16.30 -13.39
CA ILE A 332 -0.79 17.46 -12.62
C ILE A 332 0.74 17.59 -12.67
N THR A 333 1.23 18.82 -12.83
CA THR A 333 2.67 19.13 -12.68
C THR A 333 2.89 19.75 -11.31
N ILE A 334 3.60 19.03 -10.44
CA ILE A 334 4.04 19.53 -9.12
C ILE A 334 5.45 20.10 -9.26
N PRO A 335 5.70 21.35 -8.84
CA PRO A 335 7.03 21.98 -8.92
C PRO A 335 7.97 21.45 -7.82
N GLU A 336 9.29 21.55 -8.05
CA GLU A 336 10.33 21.08 -7.11
C GLU A 336 10.36 21.86 -5.79
N SER A 337 9.73 23.03 -5.74
CA SER A 337 9.54 23.84 -4.53
C SER A 337 8.61 23.21 -3.50
N VAL A 338 7.75 22.27 -3.92
CA VAL A 338 6.83 21.57 -3.02
C VAL A 338 7.62 20.65 -2.09
N VAL A 339 7.51 20.89 -0.78
CA VAL A 339 8.16 20.08 0.26
C VAL A 339 7.20 19.13 0.96
N THR A 340 5.89 19.44 0.91
CA THR A 340 4.83 18.68 1.59
C THR A 340 3.65 18.45 0.65
N ILE A 341 3.18 17.20 0.60
CA ILE A 341 1.93 16.78 -0.04
C ILE A 341 1.12 16.07 1.04
N GLY A 342 -0.04 16.62 1.40
CA GLY A 342 -0.86 16.16 2.52
C GLY A 342 -1.50 14.79 2.35
N ASP A 343 -2.16 14.34 3.42
CA ASP A 343 -3.01 13.15 3.40
C ASP A 343 -4.11 13.32 2.34
N GLU A 344 -4.49 12.24 1.65
CA GLU A 344 -5.61 12.20 0.69
C GLU A 344 -5.49 13.20 -0.49
N ALA A 345 -4.33 13.86 -0.66
CA ALA A 345 -4.21 14.99 -1.58
C ALA A 345 -4.60 14.68 -3.03
N PHE A 346 -4.46 13.41 -3.47
CA PHE A 346 -4.88 12.90 -4.77
C PHE A 346 -5.72 11.62 -4.65
N GLU A 347 -6.44 11.45 -3.54
CA GLU A 347 -7.38 10.34 -3.39
C GLU A 347 -8.46 10.39 -4.48
N SER A 348 -8.89 9.23 -4.96
CA SER A 348 -9.93 9.05 -5.99
C SER A 348 -9.68 9.81 -7.30
N CYS A 349 -8.44 10.24 -7.56
CA CYS A 349 -8.00 10.78 -8.85
C CYS A 349 -7.87 9.65 -9.89
N SER A 350 -8.98 9.01 -10.23
CA SER A 350 -9.05 7.78 -11.05
C SER A 350 -8.55 7.95 -12.49
N SER A 351 -8.53 9.17 -13.03
CA SER A 351 -7.91 9.45 -14.34
C SER A 351 -6.40 9.71 -14.29
N LEU A 352 -5.81 9.86 -13.09
CA LEU A 352 -4.41 10.23 -12.92
C LEU A 352 -3.48 9.04 -13.16
N THR A 353 -3.09 8.85 -14.41
CA THR A 353 -2.26 7.69 -14.83
C THR A 353 -0.78 7.78 -14.45
N ASN A 354 -0.27 9.00 -14.24
CA ASN A 354 1.12 9.25 -13.90
C ASN A 354 1.28 10.59 -13.20
N ILE A 355 2.20 10.63 -12.24
CA ILE A 355 2.59 11.84 -11.51
C ILE A 355 4.10 11.84 -11.30
N THR A 356 4.71 13.03 -11.34
CA THR A 356 6.12 13.22 -10.94
C THR A 356 6.14 13.89 -9.59
N LEU A 357 6.76 13.24 -8.61
CA LEU A 357 6.92 13.77 -7.25
C LEU A 357 8.20 14.62 -7.16
N PRO A 358 8.17 15.75 -6.42
CA PRO A 358 9.36 16.55 -6.15
C PRO A 358 10.46 15.74 -5.49
N SER A 359 11.72 16.09 -5.75
CA SER A 359 12.88 15.38 -5.17
C SER A 359 13.13 15.68 -3.68
N SER A 360 12.41 16.64 -3.09
CA SER A 360 12.56 17.12 -1.72
C SER A 360 11.62 16.43 -0.72
N ILE A 361 10.55 15.76 -1.18
CA ILE A 361 9.56 15.15 -0.27
C ILE A 361 10.20 13.99 0.50
N THR A 362 9.86 13.86 1.77
CA THR A 362 10.40 12.82 2.66
C THR A 362 9.38 11.72 2.98
N LYS A 363 8.10 11.96 2.69
CA LYS A 363 7.01 11.01 2.95
C LYS A 363 6.02 10.97 1.80
N ILE A 364 5.38 9.82 1.64
CA ILE A 364 4.09 9.71 0.95
C ILE A 364 3.05 9.52 2.04
N ASN A 365 2.20 10.53 2.22
CA ASN A 365 1.26 10.62 3.33
C ASN A 365 0.07 9.65 3.18
N ALA A 366 -0.77 9.60 4.20
CA ALA A 366 -1.82 8.59 4.26
C ALA A 366 -2.81 8.81 3.12
N ASN A 367 -3.21 7.72 2.46
CA ASN A 367 -4.17 7.74 1.35
C ASN A 367 -3.83 8.71 0.18
N THR A 368 -2.61 9.26 0.09
CA THR A 368 -2.28 10.33 -0.88
C THR A 368 -2.66 9.96 -2.32
N PHE A 369 -2.51 8.70 -2.73
CA PHE A 369 -2.88 8.20 -4.05
C PHE A 369 -3.97 7.10 -4.00
N SER A 370 -4.70 6.99 -2.89
CA SER A 370 -5.78 6.01 -2.73
C SER A 370 -6.78 6.10 -3.89
N TYR A 371 -7.18 4.96 -4.48
CA TYR A 371 -8.08 4.84 -5.64
C TYR A 371 -7.70 5.68 -6.87
N SER A 372 -6.40 6.01 -7.02
CA SER A 372 -5.91 6.69 -8.22
C SER A 372 -5.69 5.72 -9.39
N GLY A 373 -5.76 6.24 -10.63
CA GLY A 373 -5.53 5.46 -11.85
C GLY A 373 -4.05 5.23 -12.18
N LEU A 374 -3.14 5.31 -11.21
CA LEU A 374 -1.71 5.30 -11.44
C LEU A 374 -1.25 3.96 -12.05
N GLU A 375 -0.76 3.99 -13.29
CA GLU A 375 -0.17 2.81 -13.93
C GLU A 375 1.26 2.54 -13.42
N SER A 376 1.96 3.63 -13.07
CA SER A 376 3.32 3.60 -12.52
C SER A 376 3.63 4.91 -11.79
N ILE A 377 4.49 4.83 -10.77
CA ILE A 377 4.98 5.98 -10.04
C ILE A 377 6.47 5.79 -9.71
N LYS A 378 7.24 6.88 -9.80
CA LYS A 378 8.63 6.91 -9.32
C LYS A 378 8.65 7.55 -7.95
N ILE A 379 9.03 6.78 -6.94
CA ILE A 379 9.24 7.30 -5.59
C ILE A 379 10.64 7.97 -5.53
N PRO A 380 10.75 9.24 -5.07
CA PRO A 380 12.03 9.91 -4.87
C PRO A 380 12.91 9.21 -3.82
N ASP A 381 14.24 9.24 -4.02
CA ASP A 381 15.21 8.63 -3.08
C ASP A 381 15.29 9.34 -1.72
N SER A 382 14.63 10.50 -1.58
CA SER A 382 14.48 11.25 -0.33
C SER A 382 13.36 10.70 0.56
N VAL A 383 12.46 9.87 0.02
CA VAL A 383 11.33 9.33 0.77
C VAL A 383 11.81 8.28 1.76
N THR A 384 11.46 8.46 3.03
CA THR A 384 11.77 7.54 4.13
C THR A 384 10.57 6.74 4.59
N GLU A 385 9.36 7.17 4.25
CA GLU A 385 8.11 6.58 4.74
C GLU A 385 7.01 6.61 3.68
N ILE A 386 6.32 5.48 3.55
CA ILE A 386 5.07 5.33 2.81
C ILE A 386 3.99 5.03 3.84
N CYS A 387 3.10 5.98 4.09
CA CYS A 387 2.09 5.91 5.14
C CYS A 387 0.94 4.95 4.78
N ASN A 388 0.03 4.78 5.73
CA ASN A 388 -1.13 3.89 5.61
C ASN A 388 -1.98 4.22 4.38
N GLY A 389 -2.40 3.19 3.65
CA GLY A 389 -3.26 3.32 2.48
C GLY A 389 -2.73 4.20 1.34
N ALA A 390 -1.44 4.59 1.34
CA ALA A 390 -0.89 5.54 0.38
C ALA A 390 -1.19 5.21 -1.10
N PHE A 391 -1.27 3.91 -1.45
CA PHE A 391 -1.67 3.38 -2.75
C PHE A 391 -2.84 2.38 -2.65
N LEU A 392 -3.69 2.52 -1.63
CA LEU A 392 -4.91 1.72 -1.47
C LEU A 392 -5.74 1.78 -2.76
N GLY A 393 -6.23 0.65 -3.27
CA GLY A 393 -7.10 0.60 -4.44
C GLY A 393 -6.48 1.13 -5.75
N CYS A 394 -5.16 1.28 -5.84
CA CYS A 394 -4.47 1.60 -7.09
C CYS A 394 -4.45 0.39 -8.03
N ASP A 395 -5.63 -0.02 -8.49
CA ASP A 395 -5.84 -1.25 -9.26
C ASP A 395 -4.99 -1.30 -10.53
N ASP A 396 -4.76 -0.17 -11.20
CA ASP A 396 -4.01 -0.08 -12.45
C ASP A 396 -2.48 -0.12 -12.27
N LEU A 397 -1.98 -0.10 -11.04
CA LEU A 397 -0.55 -0.06 -10.75
C LEU A 397 0.12 -1.39 -11.13
N LEU A 398 0.88 -1.39 -12.22
CA LEU A 398 1.49 -2.62 -12.76
C LEU A 398 2.77 -3.04 -12.02
N SER A 399 3.55 -2.04 -11.59
CA SER A 399 4.82 -2.23 -10.88
C SER A 399 5.24 -0.94 -10.18
N ILE A 400 5.90 -1.10 -9.03
CA ILE A 400 6.50 0.00 -8.29
C ILE A 400 7.88 -0.42 -7.77
N THR A 401 8.82 0.54 -7.74
CA THR A 401 10.14 0.37 -7.12
C THR A 401 10.20 1.30 -5.91
N ILE A 402 10.43 0.71 -4.74
CA ILE A 402 10.56 1.43 -3.49
C ILE A 402 12.07 1.66 -3.22
N PRO A 403 12.53 2.91 -3.02
CA PRO A 403 13.94 3.19 -2.78
C PRO A 403 14.37 2.70 -1.39
N ASP A 404 15.65 2.33 -1.26
CA ASP A 404 16.24 1.78 -0.02
C ASP A 404 16.24 2.77 1.16
N SER A 405 15.98 4.06 0.90
CA SER A 405 15.74 5.09 1.90
C SER A 405 14.46 4.86 2.70
N VAL A 406 13.49 4.12 2.15
CA VAL A 406 12.23 3.81 2.81
C VAL A 406 12.45 2.78 3.91
N THR A 407 12.13 3.16 5.14
CA THR A 407 12.24 2.28 6.32
C THR A 407 10.89 1.80 6.83
N ASN A 408 9.80 2.47 6.43
CA ASN A 408 8.44 2.15 6.85
C ASN A 408 7.47 2.12 5.65
N ILE A 409 6.67 1.06 5.56
CA ILE A 409 5.53 0.92 4.66
C ILE A 409 4.34 0.58 5.54
N GLY A 410 3.34 1.47 5.56
CA GLY A 410 2.21 1.42 6.47
C GLY A 410 1.19 0.32 6.17
N GLU A 411 0.21 0.24 7.06
CA GLU A 411 -0.95 -0.64 6.96
C GLU A 411 -1.72 -0.36 5.66
N GLU A 412 -2.14 -1.43 4.98
CA GLU A 412 -2.91 -1.36 3.73
C GLU A 412 -2.27 -0.53 2.59
N ALA A 413 -0.98 -0.17 2.66
CA ALA A 413 -0.36 0.76 1.73
C ALA A 413 -0.48 0.38 0.25
N PHE A 414 -0.56 -0.92 -0.08
CA PHE A 414 -0.81 -1.45 -1.42
C PHE A 414 -2.04 -2.35 -1.50
N ARG A 415 -2.95 -2.26 -0.51
CA ARG A 415 -4.19 -3.03 -0.51
C ARG A 415 -4.97 -2.73 -1.79
N GLY A 416 -5.51 -3.75 -2.43
CA GLY A 416 -6.28 -3.59 -3.67
C GLY A 416 -5.45 -3.15 -4.87
N CYS A 417 -4.11 -3.22 -4.85
CA CYS A 417 -3.32 -3.05 -6.08
C CYS A 417 -3.43 -4.30 -6.96
N SER A 418 -4.61 -4.58 -7.53
CA SER A 418 -4.95 -5.91 -8.07
C SER A 418 -4.19 -6.28 -9.35
N HIS A 419 -3.69 -5.31 -10.13
CA HIS A 419 -2.81 -5.57 -11.29
C HIS A 419 -1.31 -5.54 -10.97
N LEU A 420 -0.91 -5.33 -9.72
CA LEU A 420 0.48 -5.29 -9.31
C LEU A 420 1.12 -6.67 -9.48
N LYS A 421 2.02 -6.81 -10.45
CA LYS A 421 2.69 -8.09 -10.74
C LYS A 421 3.98 -8.30 -9.94
N ARG A 422 4.65 -7.21 -9.63
CA ARG A 422 5.95 -7.20 -8.94
C ARG A 422 6.12 -5.92 -8.14
N ILE A 423 6.73 -6.08 -6.98
CA ILE A 423 7.21 -4.98 -6.15
C ILE A 423 8.62 -5.32 -5.65
N ALA A 424 9.51 -4.33 -5.70
CA ALA A 424 10.81 -4.41 -5.04
C ALA A 424 10.71 -3.67 -3.70
N LEU A 425 10.80 -4.44 -2.60
CA LEU A 425 10.82 -3.91 -1.24
C LEU A 425 12.20 -3.33 -0.90
N PRO A 426 12.28 -2.30 -0.04
CA PRO A 426 13.55 -1.69 0.35
C PRO A 426 14.32 -2.61 1.31
N ASN A 427 15.65 -2.60 1.22
CA ASN A 427 16.51 -3.51 1.98
C ASN A 427 16.49 -3.31 3.51
N ASN A 428 15.98 -2.17 3.99
CA ASN A 428 15.96 -1.79 5.41
C ASN A 428 14.57 -1.89 6.05
N LEU A 429 13.61 -2.58 5.40
CA LEU A 429 12.25 -2.70 5.90
C LEU A 429 12.20 -3.55 7.18
N ALA A 430 11.63 -3.01 8.26
CA ALA A 430 11.58 -3.70 9.56
C ALA A 430 10.46 -4.74 9.66
N LYS A 431 9.31 -4.47 9.03
CA LYS A 431 8.12 -5.34 9.04
C LYS A 431 7.34 -5.23 7.74
N ILE A 432 6.54 -6.24 7.43
CA ILE A 432 5.41 -6.10 6.52
C ILE A 432 4.20 -5.90 7.41
N ASP A 433 3.53 -4.75 7.28
CA ASP A 433 2.42 -4.37 8.15
C ASP A 433 1.12 -5.11 7.80
N ASN A 434 0.08 -4.86 8.58
CA ASN A 434 -1.24 -5.44 8.33
C ASN A 434 -1.77 -5.04 6.95
N GLY A 435 -2.35 -6.01 6.24
CA GLY A 435 -3.02 -5.78 4.96
C GLY A 435 -2.16 -5.15 3.85
N THR A 436 -0.84 -5.02 4.01
CA THR A 436 0.00 -4.24 3.08
C THR A 436 -0.20 -4.63 1.62
N PHE A 437 -0.37 -5.92 1.31
CA PHE A 437 -0.63 -6.47 -0.02
C PHE A 437 -1.97 -7.20 -0.12
N TYR A 438 -2.93 -6.88 0.74
CA TYR A 438 -4.29 -7.43 0.68
C TYR A 438 -4.89 -7.22 -0.71
N HIS A 439 -5.45 -8.25 -1.35
CA HIS A 439 -5.98 -8.19 -2.72
C HIS A 439 -4.98 -7.76 -3.81
N CYS A 440 -3.67 -7.93 -3.62
CA CYS A 440 -2.72 -7.88 -4.74
C CYS A 440 -2.82 -9.14 -5.61
N ASN A 441 -3.98 -9.36 -6.24
CA ASN A 441 -4.38 -10.61 -6.88
C ASN A 441 -3.33 -11.14 -7.86
N ASN A 442 -2.75 -10.26 -8.69
CA ASN A 442 -1.78 -10.61 -9.73
C ASN A 442 -0.31 -10.64 -9.28
N LEU A 443 -0.03 -10.47 -7.98
CA LEU A 443 1.33 -10.54 -7.45
C LEU A 443 1.84 -11.97 -7.55
N THR A 444 2.81 -12.23 -8.43
CA THR A 444 3.30 -13.61 -8.65
C THR A 444 4.46 -13.99 -7.73
N THR A 445 5.29 -13.00 -7.37
CA THR A 445 6.49 -13.18 -6.55
C THR A 445 6.77 -11.92 -5.76
N ILE A 446 7.28 -12.07 -4.54
CA ILE A 446 7.82 -10.97 -3.74
C ILE A 446 9.06 -11.44 -3.00
N VAL A 447 10.05 -10.57 -2.88
CA VAL A 447 11.26 -10.82 -2.09
C VAL A 447 11.12 -10.04 -0.78
N ILE A 448 11.01 -10.77 0.32
CA ILE A 448 11.00 -10.19 1.67
C ILE A 448 12.46 -9.91 2.08
N PRO A 449 12.83 -8.66 2.44
CA PRO A 449 14.17 -8.32 2.93
C PRO A 449 14.52 -9.07 4.23
N ASN A 450 15.81 -9.41 4.41
CA ASN A 450 16.32 -10.10 5.61
C ASN A 450 16.30 -9.23 6.89
N THR A 451 15.80 -8.01 6.81
CA THR A 451 15.56 -7.12 7.96
C THR A 451 14.15 -7.25 8.52
N VAL A 452 13.24 -7.89 7.78
CA VAL A 452 11.84 -8.04 8.19
C VAL A 452 11.75 -9.04 9.33
N THR A 453 11.19 -8.61 10.47
CA THR A 453 11.01 -9.44 11.67
C THR A 453 9.61 -9.99 11.84
N SER A 454 8.62 -9.44 11.13
CA SER A 454 7.22 -9.88 11.23
C SER A 454 6.47 -9.65 9.93
N ILE A 455 5.53 -10.56 9.65
CA ILE A 455 4.52 -10.43 8.60
C ILE A 455 3.18 -10.21 9.29
N GLY A 456 2.54 -9.06 9.06
CA GLY A 456 1.31 -8.65 9.71
C GLY A 456 0.08 -9.47 9.33
N ASN A 457 -1.03 -9.15 9.98
CA ASN A 457 -2.33 -9.78 9.71
C ASN A 457 -2.78 -9.45 8.29
N GLU A 458 -3.34 -10.42 7.58
CA GLU A 458 -3.88 -10.27 6.22
C GLU A 458 -2.88 -9.71 5.19
N ALA A 459 -1.58 -9.72 5.49
CA ALA A 459 -0.55 -9.02 4.71
C ALA A 459 -0.54 -9.39 3.22
N PHE A 460 -0.85 -10.63 2.88
CA PHE A 460 -0.97 -11.17 1.51
C PHE A 460 -2.34 -11.83 1.27
N TYR A 461 -3.37 -11.43 2.02
CA TYR A 461 -4.72 -11.97 1.86
C TYR A 461 -5.20 -11.83 0.42
N TYR A 462 -5.79 -12.89 -0.15
CA TYR A 462 -6.23 -12.93 -1.55
C TYR A 462 -5.15 -12.63 -2.61
N CYS A 463 -3.86 -12.86 -2.33
CA CYS A 463 -2.83 -12.89 -3.36
C CYS A 463 -2.91 -14.18 -4.21
N TYR A 464 -3.99 -14.33 -4.99
CA TYR A 464 -4.33 -15.58 -5.69
C TYR A 464 -3.23 -16.12 -6.61
N TYR A 465 -2.44 -15.27 -7.25
CA TYR A 465 -1.38 -15.70 -8.17
C TYR A 465 0.02 -15.78 -7.54
N LEU A 466 0.16 -15.59 -6.22
CA LEU A 466 1.46 -15.68 -5.55
C LEU A 466 1.96 -17.13 -5.55
N GLU A 467 2.93 -17.42 -6.43
CA GLU A 467 3.39 -18.81 -6.64
C GLU A 467 4.44 -19.24 -5.63
N THR A 468 5.33 -18.32 -5.27
CA THR A 468 6.45 -18.56 -4.37
C THR A 468 6.71 -17.34 -3.51
N ILE A 469 7.00 -17.57 -2.24
CA ILE A 469 7.52 -16.57 -1.32
C ILE A 469 8.60 -17.20 -0.45
N ASN A 470 9.71 -16.48 -0.28
CA ASN A 470 10.77 -16.86 0.65
C ASN A 470 10.63 -16.03 1.92
N ILE A 471 10.36 -16.69 3.04
CA ILE A 471 10.33 -16.05 4.35
C ILE A 471 11.75 -16.10 4.93
N PRO A 472 12.40 -14.96 5.19
CA PRO A 472 13.78 -14.94 5.68
C PRO A 472 13.86 -15.36 7.15
N ASN A 473 15.03 -15.88 7.56
CA ASN A 473 15.34 -16.30 8.93
C ASN A 473 15.31 -15.16 9.97
N SER A 474 15.04 -13.92 9.56
CA SER A 474 14.79 -12.79 10.46
C SER A 474 13.35 -12.76 10.97
N VAL A 475 12.41 -13.40 10.27
CA VAL A 475 10.98 -13.38 10.63
C VAL A 475 10.74 -14.23 11.87
N ILE A 476 10.08 -13.62 12.85
CA ILE A 476 9.73 -14.22 14.14
C ILE A 476 8.25 -14.60 14.18
N SER A 477 7.38 -13.83 13.50
CA SER A 477 5.93 -14.08 13.52
C SER A 477 5.28 -13.91 12.15
N ILE A 478 4.26 -14.74 11.92
CA ILE A 478 3.34 -14.66 10.79
C ILE A 478 1.94 -14.41 11.37
N GLY A 479 1.33 -13.29 10.98
CA GLY A 479 0.03 -12.83 11.50
C GLY A 479 -1.16 -13.68 11.07
N ASP A 480 -2.32 -13.32 11.62
CA ASP A 480 -3.61 -13.94 11.29
C ASP A 480 -3.93 -13.69 9.82
N GLU A 481 -4.38 -14.73 9.12
CA GLU A 481 -4.81 -14.66 7.72
C GLU A 481 -3.74 -14.13 6.74
N ALA A 482 -2.46 -14.09 7.16
CA ALA A 482 -1.38 -13.43 6.43
C ALA A 482 -1.23 -13.91 4.98
N PHE A 483 -1.49 -15.19 4.69
CA PHE A 483 -1.47 -15.79 3.36
C PHE A 483 -2.81 -16.44 3.00
N ASN A 484 -3.90 -16.10 3.68
CA ASN A 484 -5.20 -16.71 3.40
C ASN A 484 -5.58 -16.50 1.92
N SER A 485 -6.03 -17.57 1.30
CA SER A 485 -6.46 -17.62 -0.10
C SER A 485 -5.35 -17.29 -1.11
N CYS A 486 -4.09 -17.49 -0.75
CA CYS A 486 -2.96 -17.54 -1.68
C CYS A 486 -2.99 -18.86 -2.48
N SER A 487 -3.99 -19.05 -3.34
CA SER A 487 -4.21 -20.32 -4.07
C SER A 487 -3.12 -20.64 -5.12
N GLY A 488 -2.30 -19.68 -5.52
CA GLY A 488 -1.11 -19.89 -6.33
C GLY A 488 0.04 -20.56 -5.55
N LEU A 489 0.03 -20.45 -4.22
CA LEU A 489 1.14 -20.86 -3.36
C LEU A 489 1.13 -22.37 -3.18
N LYS A 490 2.12 -23.04 -3.78
CA LYS A 490 2.24 -24.50 -3.77
C LYS A 490 3.25 -25.04 -2.77
N ASN A 491 4.25 -24.22 -2.45
CA ASN A 491 5.31 -24.55 -1.51
C ASN A 491 5.67 -23.30 -0.71
N ILE A 492 5.85 -23.48 0.59
CA ILE A 492 6.40 -22.45 1.47
C ILE A 492 7.32 -23.12 2.48
N GLU A 493 8.46 -22.49 2.75
CA GLU A 493 9.37 -22.87 3.82
C GLU A 493 9.19 -21.89 4.98
N ILE A 494 8.82 -22.41 6.15
CA ILE A 494 8.74 -21.63 7.39
C ILE A 494 10.11 -21.71 8.07
N PRO A 495 10.84 -20.60 8.21
CA PRO A 495 12.18 -20.63 8.77
C PRO A 495 12.16 -20.96 10.27
N GLY A 496 13.23 -21.60 10.76
CA GLY A 496 13.38 -21.98 12.18
C GLY A 496 13.52 -20.81 13.16
N SER A 497 13.36 -19.58 12.70
CA SER A 497 13.23 -18.38 13.53
C SER A 497 11.78 -18.07 13.93
N VAL A 498 10.79 -18.61 13.21
CA VAL A 498 9.38 -18.32 13.46
C VAL A 498 8.94 -19.01 14.74
N THR A 499 8.36 -18.24 15.66
CA THR A 499 7.83 -18.71 16.94
C THR A 499 6.31 -18.74 16.98
N SER A 500 5.64 -17.94 16.14
CA SER A 500 4.18 -17.91 16.03
C SER A 500 3.66 -17.87 14.60
N ILE A 501 2.59 -18.63 14.36
CA ILE A 501 1.79 -18.60 13.13
C ILE A 501 0.34 -18.31 13.52
N GLY A 502 -0.24 -17.27 12.95
CA GLY A 502 -1.58 -16.79 13.28
C GLY A 502 -2.73 -17.70 12.82
N LYS A 503 -3.92 -17.33 13.26
CA LYS A 503 -5.19 -17.97 12.87
C LYS A 503 -5.37 -17.90 11.36
N ASN A 504 -5.82 -18.98 10.72
CA ASN A 504 -6.07 -19.05 9.28
C ASN A 504 -4.90 -18.59 8.39
N ALA A 505 -3.67 -18.54 8.90
CA ALA A 505 -2.54 -17.89 8.23
C ALA A 505 -2.30 -18.41 6.80
N PHE A 506 -2.58 -19.70 6.55
CA PHE A 506 -2.47 -20.34 5.24
C PHE A 506 -3.80 -20.97 4.79
N GLU A 507 -4.94 -20.52 5.30
CA GLU A 507 -6.24 -21.04 4.89
C GLU A 507 -6.40 -20.95 3.35
N SER A 508 -6.98 -21.97 2.73
CA SER A 508 -7.24 -22.03 1.29
C SER A 508 -6.00 -21.87 0.39
N CYS A 509 -4.80 -22.19 0.90
CA CYS A 509 -3.59 -22.30 0.07
C CYS A 509 -3.51 -23.67 -0.62
N ASN A 510 -2.90 -23.74 -1.80
CA ASN A 510 -2.72 -25.00 -2.55
C ASN A 510 -1.39 -25.70 -2.21
N LEU A 511 -1.00 -25.66 -0.93
CA LEU A 511 0.22 -26.28 -0.44
C LEU A 511 0.18 -27.79 -0.62
N LYS A 512 1.29 -28.39 -1.08
CA LYS A 512 1.43 -29.85 -1.12
C LYS A 512 2.05 -30.45 0.13
N LYS A 513 2.97 -29.71 0.73
CA LYS A 513 3.68 -30.06 1.95
C LYS A 513 3.89 -28.80 2.78
N ILE A 514 3.83 -28.94 4.10
CA ILE A 514 4.35 -27.93 5.02
C ILE A 514 5.11 -28.57 6.19
N THR A 515 6.16 -27.89 6.63
CA THR A 515 6.92 -28.24 7.82
C THR A 515 6.79 -27.11 8.84
N ILE A 516 6.33 -27.45 10.05
CA ILE A 516 6.26 -26.54 11.19
C ILE A 516 7.56 -26.71 11.99
N PRO A 517 8.44 -25.71 12.03
CA PRO A 517 9.74 -25.86 12.68
C PRO A 517 9.61 -25.94 14.20
N ASP A 518 10.62 -26.55 14.84
CA ASP A 518 10.67 -26.77 16.30
C ASP A 518 10.59 -25.47 17.13
N SER A 519 10.89 -24.33 16.50
CA SER A 519 10.80 -23.00 17.08
C SER A 519 9.37 -22.51 17.29
N VAL A 520 8.39 -23.06 16.57
CA VAL A 520 6.99 -22.66 16.70
C VAL A 520 6.43 -23.17 18.02
N THR A 521 6.09 -22.22 18.90
CA THR A 521 5.48 -22.46 20.21
C THR A 521 4.02 -22.05 20.27
N SER A 522 3.55 -21.28 19.28
CA SER A 522 2.16 -20.82 19.17
C SER A 522 1.62 -21.03 17.75
N LEU A 523 0.48 -21.70 17.65
CA LEU A 523 -0.30 -21.89 16.42
C LEU A 523 -1.71 -21.33 16.69
N GLY A 524 -2.14 -20.35 15.88
CA GLY A 524 -3.52 -19.89 15.87
C GLY A 524 -4.47 -20.94 15.31
N ASP A 525 -5.77 -20.65 15.38
CA ASP A 525 -6.81 -21.59 14.96
C ASP A 525 -6.82 -21.81 13.44
N GLU A 526 -7.04 -23.05 13.00
CA GLU A 526 -7.31 -23.44 11.61
C GLU A 526 -6.25 -22.95 10.58
N PRO A 527 -4.93 -22.97 10.87
CA PRO A 527 -3.93 -22.32 10.03
C PRO A 527 -3.82 -22.92 8.62
N PHE A 528 -4.30 -24.16 8.43
CA PHE A 528 -4.28 -24.90 7.16
C PHE A 528 -5.67 -25.34 6.70
N LYS A 529 -6.73 -24.71 7.21
CA LYS A 529 -8.09 -25.03 6.79
C LYS A 529 -8.26 -24.88 5.28
N ASN A 530 -9.04 -25.77 4.66
CA ASN A 530 -9.29 -25.77 3.22
C ASN A 530 -8.02 -25.87 2.34
N CYS A 531 -6.87 -26.28 2.89
CA CYS A 531 -5.69 -26.65 2.10
C CYS A 531 -5.90 -28.01 1.43
N TYR A 532 -6.80 -28.07 0.45
CA TYR A 532 -7.30 -29.33 -0.11
C TYR A 532 -6.20 -30.23 -0.68
N TYR A 533 -5.10 -29.67 -1.18
CA TYR A 533 -4.00 -30.43 -1.81
C TYR A 533 -2.86 -30.82 -0.86
N LEU A 534 -3.00 -30.59 0.45
CA LEU A 534 -1.95 -30.85 1.42
C LEU A 534 -1.80 -32.36 1.64
N GLU A 535 -0.71 -32.92 1.14
CA GLU A 535 -0.41 -34.36 1.19
C GLU A 535 0.35 -34.75 2.47
N THR A 536 1.18 -33.83 2.99
CA THR A 536 2.03 -34.06 4.17
C THR A 536 2.16 -32.82 5.04
N ILE A 537 2.08 -33.04 6.35
CA ILE A 537 2.34 -32.03 7.39
C ILE A 537 3.37 -32.61 8.34
N GLU A 538 4.51 -31.92 8.49
CA GLU A 538 5.51 -32.24 9.50
C GLU A 538 5.30 -31.29 10.68
N LEU A 539 4.83 -31.83 11.80
CA LEU A 539 4.59 -31.08 13.03
C LEU A 539 5.85 -31.08 13.91
N SER A 540 6.06 -29.98 14.63
CA SER A 540 7.10 -29.85 15.64
C SER A 540 6.80 -30.77 16.85
N ASP A 541 7.82 -31.48 17.32
CA ASP A 541 7.73 -32.32 18.54
C ASP A 541 7.63 -31.45 19.83
N ASN A 542 7.72 -30.12 19.72
CA ASN A 542 7.53 -29.18 20.84
C ASN A 542 6.09 -28.72 21.03
N LEU A 543 5.19 -29.00 20.09
CA LEU A 543 3.78 -28.67 20.25
C LEU A 543 3.16 -29.47 21.41
N THR A 544 2.51 -28.76 22.33
CA THR A 544 1.79 -29.33 23.48
C THR A 544 0.31 -29.56 23.20
N THR A 545 -0.22 -28.93 22.15
CA THR A 545 -1.58 -29.15 21.64
C THR A 545 -1.58 -29.10 20.12
N ILE A 546 -2.54 -29.82 19.52
CA ILE A 546 -2.85 -29.77 18.09
C ILE A 546 -4.31 -29.37 17.84
N ASP A 547 -5.05 -29.00 18.88
CA ASP A 547 -6.50 -28.74 18.78
C ASP A 547 -6.78 -27.55 17.85
N ASN A 548 -5.89 -26.56 17.89
CA ASN A 548 -5.94 -25.40 17.01
C ASN A 548 -5.66 -25.74 15.54
N LEU A 549 -5.01 -26.87 15.22
CA LEU A 549 -4.73 -27.21 13.82
C LEU A 549 -6.00 -27.40 13.00
N ASN A 550 -7.01 -28.03 13.62
CA ASN A 550 -8.31 -28.36 13.04
C ASN A 550 -8.20 -28.62 11.52
N LEU A 551 -7.58 -29.74 11.14
CA LEU A 551 -7.26 -30.12 9.76
C LEU A 551 -8.49 -30.58 8.97
N LYS A 552 -9.62 -29.93 9.24
CA LYS A 552 -10.90 -30.21 8.63
C LYS A 552 -10.82 -30.06 7.11
N ALA A 553 -11.37 -31.05 6.43
CA ALA A 553 -11.49 -31.13 4.97
C ALA A 553 -10.15 -31.14 4.20
N ILE A 554 -9.03 -31.53 4.84
CA ILE A 554 -7.78 -31.80 4.11
C ILE A 554 -7.88 -33.16 3.41
N SER A 555 -8.45 -33.15 2.21
CA SER A 555 -8.86 -34.36 1.49
C SER A 555 -7.70 -35.22 0.94
N TYR A 556 -6.47 -34.70 0.90
CA TYR A 556 -5.29 -35.38 0.37
C TYR A 556 -4.25 -35.80 1.43
N LEU A 557 -4.52 -35.64 2.72
CA LEU A 557 -3.61 -36.04 3.79
C LEU A 557 -3.57 -37.57 3.94
N LYS A 558 -2.45 -38.21 3.60
CA LYS A 558 -2.32 -39.69 3.65
C LYS A 558 -1.87 -40.22 5.01
N SER A 559 -1.00 -39.48 5.68
CA SER A 559 -0.40 -39.85 6.96
C SER A 559 0.10 -38.59 7.67
N ILE A 560 0.08 -38.62 9.00
CA ILE A 560 0.62 -37.54 9.84
C ILE A 560 1.30 -38.14 11.07
N LYS A 561 2.47 -37.60 11.43
CA LYS A 561 3.13 -37.90 12.72
C LYS A 561 2.67 -36.88 13.74
N LEU A 562 2.01 -37.35 14.80
CA LEU A 562 1.58 -36.49 15.89
C LEU A 562 2.76 -36.21 16.87
N PRO A 563 2.86 -34.98 17.41
CA PRO A 563 3.86 -34.64 18.43
C PRO A 563 3.67 -35.50 19.68
N SER A 564 4.75 -35.96 20.31
CA SER A 564 4.65 -36.89 21.45
C SER A 564 4.11 -36.26 22.75
N LYS A 565 4.10 -34.93 22.84
CA LYS A 565 3.73 -34.16 24.06
C LYS A 565 2.25 -33.76 24.11
N ILE A 566 1.44 -34.08 23.10
CA ILE A 566 0.04 -33.68 23.07
C ILE A 566 -0.78 -34.47 24.10
N THR A 567 -1.72 -33.80 24.74
CA THR A 567 -2.62 -34.40 25.75
C THR A 567 -4.04 -34.61 25.26
N SER A 568 -4.38 -34.08 24.08
CA SER A 568 -5.71 -34.17 23.47
C SER A 568 -5.59 -34.28 21.95
N ILE A 569 -6.60 -34.89 21.35
CA ILE A 569 -6.96 -34.69 19.95
C ILE A 569 -8.28 -33.93 19.96
N GLY A 570 -8.25 -32.66 19.58
CA GLY A 570 -9.40 -31.75 19.65
C GLY A 570 -10.55 -32.08 18.68
N ASP A 571 -11.62 -31.32 18.83
CA ASP A 571 -12.80 -31.45 17.99
C ASP A 571 -12.46 -31.19 16.52
N ASN A 572 -12.99 -32.01 15.61
CA ASN A 572 -12.77 -31.93 14.16
C ASN A 572 -11.30 -32.05 13.70
N ALA A 573 -10.35 -32.42 14.57
CA ALA A 573 -8.90 -32.39 14.29
C ALA A 573 -8.49 -32.99 12.94
N PHE A 574 -9.12 -34.08 12.50
CA PHE A 574 -8.92 -34.77 11.22
C PHE A 574 -10.25 -34.97 10.46
N ASN A 575 -11.28 -34.19 10.76
CA ASN A 575 -12.60 -34.34 10.10
C ASN A 575 -12.47 -34.21 8.58
N GLY A 576 -12.96 -35.18 7.82
CA GLY A 576 -12.90 -35.16 6.36
C GLY A 576 -11.52 -35.43 5.76
N CYS A 577 -10.53 -35.89 6.54
CA CYS A 577 -9.26 -36.42 6.04
C CYS A 577 -9.47 -37.78 5.33
N SER A 578 -10.20 -37.75 4.20
CA SER A 578 -10.84 -38.92 3.62
C SER A 578 -9.89 -40.00 3.09
N ILE A 579 -8.63 -39.65 2.87
CA ILE A 579 -7.58 -40.57 2.43
C ILE A 579 -6.55 -40.91 3.49
N LEU A 580 -6.75 -40.51 4.76
CA LEU A 580 -5.87 -40.86 5.86
C LEU A 580 -5.90 -42.39 6.05
N GLU A 581 -4.77 -43.06 5.79
CA GLU A 581 -4.68 -44.53 5.81
C GLU A 581 -4.38 -45.07 7.21
N SER A 582 -3.54 -44.35 7.97
CA SER A 582 -3.16 -44.74 9.33
C SER A 582 -2.77 -43.51 10.15
N ILE A 583 -2.95 -43.62 11.46
CA ILE A 583 -2.48 -42.64 12.43
C ILE A 583 -2.09 -43.33 13.74
N THR A 584 -0.96 -42.91 14.32
CA THR A 584 -0.54 -43.34 15.66
C THR A 584 -0.89 -42.24 16.65
N ILE A 585 -1.78 -42.56 17.59
CA ILE A 585 -2.12 -41.66 18.69
C ILE A 585 -1.03 -41.79 19.77
N PRO A 586 -0.36 -40.69 20.18
CA PRO A 586 0.66 -40.73 21.22
C PRO A 586 0.12 -41.18 22.58
N ASP A 587 0.94 -41.88 23.36
CA ASP A 587 0.56 -42.39 24.68
C ASP A 587 0.10 -41.30 25.66
N GLY A 588 0.55 -40.05 25.48
CA GLY A 588 0.17 -38.91 26.34
C GLY A 588 -1.26 -38.42 26.16
N VAL A 589 -1.99 -38.86 25.13
CA VAL A 589 -3.35 -38.38 24.83
C VAL A 589 -4.35 -38.88 25.86
N ILE A 590 -5.15 -37.96 26.41
CA ILE A 590 -6.16 -38.18 27.45
C ILE A 590 -7.57 -38.16 26.86
N THR A 591 -7.82 -37.34 25.83
CA THR A 591 -9.15 -37.15 25.24
C THR A 591 -9.10 -37.15 23.71
N ILE A 592 -10.13 -37.73 23.10
CA ILE A 592 -10.41 -37.63 21.66
C ILE A 592 -11.72 -36.88 21.50
N GLY A 593 -11.70 -35.75 20.79
CA GLY A 593 -12.81 -34.80 20.67
C GLY A 593 -13.96 -35.25 19.76
N GLU A 594 -14.98 -34.41 19.69
CA GLU A 594 -16.13 -34.58 18.80
C GLU A 594 -15.68 -34.53 17.33
N ASN A 595 -16.17 -35.43 16.49
CA ASN A 595 -15.81 -35.52 15.07
C ASN A 595 -14.30 -35.64 14.77
N ALA A 596 -13.45 -35.95 15.75
CA ALA A 596 -11.99 -35.90 15.63
C ALA A 596 -11.42 -36.62 14.40
N PHE A 597 -11.97 -37.78 14.05
CA PHE A 597 -11.62 -38.59 12.87
C PHE A 597 -12.82 -38.83 11.94
N SER A 598 -13.89 -38.05 12.08
CA SER A 598 -15.09 -38.21 11.27
C SER A 598 -14.75 -38.10 9.77
N ASP A 599 -15.32 -38.96 8.93
CA ASP A 599 -15.05 -39.12 7.50
C ASP A 599 -13.60 -39.47 7.12
N CYS A 600 -12.81 -40.07 8.02
CA CYS A 600 -11.51 -40.70 7.68
C CYS A 600 -11.72 -42.03 6.93
N LYS A 601 -12.28 -41.96 5.71
CA LYS A 601 -12.80 -43.11 4.95
C LYS A 601 -11.76 -44.17 4.57
N LYS A 602 -10.46 -43.89 4.65
CA LYS A 602 -9.38 -44.85 4.35
C LYS A 602 -8.71 -45.45 5.59
N LEU A 603 -9.08 -45.01 6.79
CA LEU A 603 -8.55 -45.54 8.03
C LEU A 603 -9.07 -46.96 8.25
N THR A 604 -8.17 -47.95 8.34
CA THR A 604 -8.54 -49.37 8.51
C THR A 604 -8.40 -49.86 9.94
N ASP A 605 -7.40 -49.36 10.66
CA ASP A 605 -7.06 -49.82 11.99
C ASP A 605 -6.68 -48.64 12.88
N ILE A 606 -7.14 -48.65 14.13
CA ILE A 606 -6.71 -47.65 15.12
C ILE A 606 -6.57 -48.25 16.52
N ILE A 607 -5.49 -47.87 17.21
CA ILE A 607 -5.22 -48.23 18.59
C ILE A 607 -5.39 -46.97 19.43
N ILE A 608 -6.35 -46.99 20.36
CA ILE A 608 -6.53 -45.95 21.35
C ILE A 608 -5.55 -46.23 22.51
N PRO A 609 -4.67 -45.29 22.90
CA PRO A 609 -3.66 -45.54 23.93
C PRO A 609 -4.22 -45.53 25.35
N ASN A 610 -3.51 -46.19 26.27
CA ASN A 610 -3.96 -46.50 27.64
C ASN A 610 -4.23 -45.29 28.56
N ASN A 611 -3.89 -44.07 28.14
CA ASN A 611 -4.19 -42.86 28.91
C ASN A 611 -5.48 -42.18 28.46
N VAL A 612 -6.09 -42.61 27.35
CA VAL A 612 -7.35 -42.02 26.88
C VAL A 612 -8.47 -42.40 27.82
N THR A 613 -9.18 -41.39 28.33
CA THR A 613 -10.30 -41.54 29.26
C THR A 613 -11.66 -41.29 28.60
N SER A 614 -11.67 -40.56 27.48
CA SER A 614 -12.90 -40.21 26.77
C SER A 614 -12.76 -40.13 25.26
N ILE A 615 -13.83 -40.57 24.58
CA ILE A 615 -14.01 -40.48 23.12
C ILE A 615 -15.28 -39.67 22.85
N GLY A 616 -15.17 -38.60 22.07
CA GLY A 616 -16.25 -37.65 21.77
C GLY A 616 -17.36 -38.22 20.88
N SER A 617 -18.46 -37.47 20.76
CA SER A 617 -19.54 -37.82 19.86
C SER A 617 -19.06 -37.80 18.41
N PHE A 618 -19.55 -38.71 17.58
CA PHE A 618 -19.18 -38.81 16.17
C PHE A 618 -17.67 -38.93 15.90
N ALA A 619 -16.84 -39.27 16.90
CA ALA A 619 -15.38 -39.20 16.80
C ALA A 619 -14.81 -39.97 15.60
N PHE A 620 -15.41 -41.08 15.20
CA PHE A 620 -15.03 -41.89 14.04
C PHE A 620 -16.21 -42.06 13.05
N PHE A 621 -17.20 -41.15 13.08
CA PHE A 621 -18.36 -41.21 12.20
C PHE A 621 -17.92 -41.32 10.73
N GLY A 622 -18.51 -42.21 9.94
CA GLY A 622 -18.21 -42.32 8.52
C GLY A 622 -16.82 -42.88 8.17
N CYS A 623 -16.07 -43.44 9.14
CA CYS A 623 -14.86 -44.21 8.88
C CYS A 623 -15.20 -45.57 8.25
N SER A 624 -15.74 -45.54 7.02
CA SER A 624 -16.34 -46.69 6.33
C SER A 624 -15.40 -47.89 6.12
N ASN A 625 -14.07 -47.68 6.11
CA ASN A 625 -13.10 -48.77 6.00
C ASN A 625 -12.50 -49.24 7.34
N LEU A 626 -12.93 -48.68 8.48
CA LEU A 626 -12.41 -49.07 9.78
C LEU A 626 -12.85 -50.50 10.09
N GLU A 627 -11.89 -51.43 10.17
CA GLU A 627 -12.11 -52.86 10.39
C GLU A 627 -11.78 -53.26 11.83
N ASN A 628 -10.71 -52.70 12.41
CA ASN A 628 -10.30 -52.99 13.78
C ASN A 628 -10.12 -51.71 14.59
N ILE A 629 -10.69 -51.69 15.79
CA ILE A 629 -10.36 -50.70 16.81
C ILE A 629 -10.04 -51.38 18.13
N THR A 630 -8.94 -50.94 18.75
CA THR A 630 -8.54 -51.31 20.11
C THR A 630 -8.84 -50.15 21.03
N ILE A 631 -9.62 -50.39 22.08
CA ILE A 631 -10.01 -49.39 23.09
C ILE A 631 -9.62 -49.91 24.48
N PRO A 632 -8.81 -49.17 25.26
CA PRO A 632 -8.29 -49.61 26.55
C PRO A 632 -9.32 -49.45 27.67
N GLU A 633 -9.08 -50.12 28.81
CA GLU A 633 -9.94 -50.05 30.00
C GLU A 633 -10.02 -48.66 30.63
N SER A 634 -9.06 -47.78 30.33
CA SER A 634 -9.04 -46.39 30.79
C SER A 634 -10.19 -45.56 30.24
N VAL A 635 -10.76 -45.95 29.09
CA VAL A 635 -11.90 -45.26 28.49
C VAL A 635 -13.15 -45.52 29.31
N THR A 636 -13.66 -44.47 29.96
CA THR A 636 -14.84 -44.53 30.83
C THR A 636 -16.02 -43.72 30.30
N LYS A 637 -15.82 -42.99 29.19
CA LYS A 637 -16.84 -42.15 28.55
C LYS A 637 -16.73 -42.22 27.03
N ILE A 638 -17.83 -42.57 26.37
CA ILE A 638 -17.96 -42.54 24.91
C ILE A 638 -19.19 -41.72 24.53
N GLY A 639 -19.03 -40.76 23.62
CA GLY A 639 -20.08 -39.88 23.12
C GLY A 639 -21.12 -40.58 22.25
N SER A 640 -22.06 -39.81 21.71
CA SER A 640 -23.11 -40.35 20.83
C SER A 640 -22.56 -40.74 19.46
N MET A 641 -23.01 -41.89 18.94
CA MET A 641 -22.74 -42.34 17.56
C MET A 641 -21.25 -42.29 17.13
N PRO A 642 -20.29 -42.74 17.96
CA PRO A 642 -18.87 -42.57 17.68
C PRO A 642 -18.41 -43.32 16.42
N PHE A 643 -19.04 -44.46 16.11
CA PHE A 643 -18.72 -45.31 14.95
C PHE A 643 -19.89 -45.45 13.97
N ASN A 644 -20.85 -44.52 13.99
CA ASN A 644 -21.96 -44.59 13.03
C ASN A 644 -21.41 -44.43 11.60
N ASN A 645 -21.96 -45.17 10.64
CA ASN A 645 -21.43 -45.30 9.27
C ASN A 645 -19.99 -45.90 9.15
N CYS A 646 -19.52 -46.63 10.17
CA CYS A 646 -18.33 -47.50 10.04
C CYS A 646 -18.73 -48.89 9.50
N GLU A 647 -19.04 -48.96 8.20
CA GLU A 647 -19.65 -50.14 7.56
C GLU A 647 -18.88 -51.46 7.73
N LYS A 648 -17.56 -51.39 7.87
CA LYS A 648 -16.70 -52.56 8.06
C LYS A 648 -16.37 -52.91 9.51
N LEU A 649 -16.75 -52.05 10.47
CA LEU A 649 -16.41 -52.25 11.87
C LEU A 649 -17.35 -53.28 12.51
N GLN A 650 -16.88 -54.51 12.67
CA GLN A 650 -17.67 -55.60 13.26
C GLN A 650 -17.31 -55.88 14.72
N ALA A 651 -16.06 -55.60 15.10
CA ALA A 651 -15.54 -55.95 16.41
C ALA A 651 -14.72 -54.83 17.05
N ILE A 652 -14.82 -54.74 18.38
CA ILE A 652 -14.05 -53.83 19.22
C ILE A 652 -13.19 -54.68 20.16
N LYS A 653 -11.88 -54.40 20.18
CA LYS A 653 -10.91 -55.06 21.05
C LYS A 653 -10.72 -54.27 22.33
N GLY A 654 -10.63 -54.96 23.48
CA GLY A 654 -10.34 -54.33 24.76
C GLY A 654 -10.16 -55.31 25.91
N THR A 655 -10.05 -54.80 27.13
CA THR A 655 -9.91 -55.61 28.35
C THR A 655 -11.25 -56.19 28.79
N LYS A 656 -11.31 -57.47 29.12
CA LYS A 656 -12.51 -58.11 29.68
C LYS A 656 -12.90 -57.51 31.02
N GLY A 657 -14.20 -57.33 31.26
CA GLY A 657 -14.78 -56.71 32.45
C GLY A 657 -14.77 -55.17 32.43
N SER A 658 -14.27 -54.55 31.37
CA SER A 658 -14.14 -53.10 31.26
C SER A 658 -15.44 -52.40 30.86
N TYR A 659 -15.46 -51.07 30.97
CA TYR A 659 -16.53 -50.23 30.43
C TYR A 659 -16.78 -50.51 28.93
N ILE A 660 -15.71 -50.74 28.15
CA ILE A 660 -15.87 -50.94 26.71
C ILE A 660 -16.54 -52.27 26.36
N GLU A 661 -16.35 -53.35 27.13
CA GLU A 661 -17.07 -54.59 26.89
C GLU A 661 -18.59 -54.38 26.97
N ASN A 662 -19.04 -53.73 28.05
CA ASN A 662 -20.46 -53.41 28.26
C ASN A 662 -21.00 -52.47 27.18
N TRP A 663 -20.21 -51.45 26.82
CA TRP A 663 -20.57 -50.48 25.78
C TRP A 663 -20.70 -51.14 24.41
N ALA A 664 -19.73 -51.97 24.01
CA ALA A 664 -19.71 -52.66 22.72
C ALA A 664 -20.94 -53.59 22.58
N ASN A 665 -21.18 -54.42 23.59
CA ASN A 665 -22.32 -55.34 23.62
C ASN A 665 -23.67 -54.59 23.55
N SER A 666 -23.81 -53.48 24.29
CA SER A 666 -25.05 -52.68 24.31
C SER A 666 -25.33 -51.96 22.98
N ASN A 667 -24.30 -51.73 22.17
CA ASN A 667 -24.40 -51.05 20.88
C ASN A 667 -24.26 -52.00 19.67
N GLY A 668 -24.32 -53.32 19.90
CA GLY A 668 -24.35 -54.33 18.84
C GLY A 668 -23.01 -54.65 18.18
N TYR A 669 -21.88 -54.30 18.81
CA TYR A 669 -20.54 -54.67 18.35
C TYR A 669 -20.08 -55.98 19.00
N THR A 670 -19.34 -56.81 18.25
CA THR A 670 -18.68 -58.00 18.81
C THR A 670 -17.51 -57.55 19.68
N PHE A 671 -17.45 -57.99 20.94
CA PHE A 671 -16.29 -57.74 21.80
C PHE A 671 -15.23 -58.83 21.63
N ILE A 672 -13.95 -58.44 21.54
CA ILE A 672 -12.79 -59.34 21.47
C ILE A 672 -11.83 -58.98 22.61
N GLU A 673 -11.49 -59.95 23.45
CA GLU A 673 -10.46 -59.80 24.50
C GLU A 673 -9.08 -59.61 23.86
N GLN A 674 -8.38 -58.54 24.26
CA GLN A 674 -7.05 -58.18 23.75
C GLN A 674 -5.91 -58.79 24.55
#